data_AF-A0A944F847-F1
#
_entry.id   AF-A0A944F847-F1
#
_cell.length_a   1.000
_cell.length_b   1.000
_cell.length_c   1.000
_cell.angle_alpha   90.00
_cell.angle_beta   90.00
_cell.angle_gamma   90.00
#
_symmetry.space_group_name_H-M   'P 1'
#
loop_
_entity.id
_entity.type
_entity.pdbx_description
1 polymer ?
#
loop_
_entity_poly.entity_id
_entity_poly.type
_entity_poly.pdbx_seq_one_letter_code
_entity_poly.pdbx_strand_id
1 'polypeptide(L)'
;MTRTPPSYELARSLAPLPGESLPGLLLRLSFRLDRSPLRIADLCGLRNGHHTIPYPHLRALSGELTQRFSQAARLTEVEVRALTMQPLAGKYPLLNKLRVDSHMLAITARTHWAMSASSRYCPQCLQGDGSSVQNALGGPWQLRWHLPVVFACLPHRRLLECTCPGCGNLLNGVGRSSSGLIEQPGLTGLHPAQCRSIASATDPPESKSARNSPPCGTRLDESPASTPGNLNAQDLGRLLSLQIRLNERLSAHPPVIARPDPLAASFFADLVTATHLIKLSWPAGENLLPSADLASAVDARVAPLAAERSDSHTGHKLTGARTAPEDAVQCAALLLAAETLLGDRELTSLRSRIQPLTHEANKRYRPYTKVILKDRGISTVLSRAAARRIHGAQVHINLRRTAGKYRFQVDEVPPFLPRAWFDAHFAAFTQAVPSFRRVTERHLRRAASFRLAELRSGARWYDCAPALGVLPSCGRNTLKVLGRQLNGAHLWPAFEEVVDGIARELDERDDRVDYANRRRMMANWRLNQRDWLAMREGLPGLGETRVKADPSVGAVVVWCSITQAERHRSPVMSALRHEGLAKEMLSGLSTYFDPGPPHSARFRLRQRLDFYAALLGQTCDQGGELHVDVADVIRAESTANSAVKPR
;
A
#
# COMPACT_ATOMS: atom_id res chain seq x y z
N MET A 1 -36.07 -13.31 -41.14
CA MET A 1 -35.13 -13.15 -42.28
C MET A 1 -34.21 -11.97 -42.00
N THR A 2 -33.05 -12.24 -41.41
CA THR A 2 -32.00 -11.25 -41.15
C THR A 2 -31.22 -11.01 -42.44
N ARG A 3 -31.48 -9.88 -43.13
CA ARG A 3 -30.67 -9.45 -44.28
C ARG A 3 -29.24 -9.24 -43.81
N THR A 4 -28.33 -10.10 -44.26
CA THR A 4 -26.89 -9.85 -44.20
C THR A 4 -26.62 -8.52 -44.92
N PRO A 5 -26.03 -7.51 -44.25
CA PRO A 5 -25.74 -6.24 -44.91
C PRO A 5 -24.72 -6.48 -46.04
N PRO A 6 -24.80 -5.74 -47.16
CA PRO A 6 -23.84 -5.84 -48.24
C PRO A 6 -22.42 -5.54 -47.71
N SER A 7 -21.45 -6.37 -48.08
CA SER A 7 -20.04 -6.15 -47.82
C SER A 7 -19.54 -5.03 -48.72
N TYR A 8 -19.33 -3.83 -48.15
CA TYR A 8 -18.75 -2.71 -48.89
C TYR A 8 -17.23 -2.72 -48.70
N GLU A 9 -16.49 -2.92 -49.78
CA GLU A 9 -15.04 -2.73 -49.76
C GLU A 9 -14.68 -1.27 -50.01
N LEU A 10 -13.79 -0.71 -49.18
CA LEU A 10 -13.26 0.64 -49.39
C LEU A 10 -12.18 0.58 -50.50
N ALA A 11 -12.48 1.21 -51.64
CA ALA A 11 -11.61 1.19 -52.82
C ALA A 11 -10.19 1.78 -52.60
N ARG A 12 -9.97 2.58 -51.54
CA ARG A 12 -8.66 3.20 -51.22
C ARG A 12 -8.40 3.21 -49.71
N SER A 13 -8.20 2.02 -49.13
CA SER A 13 -7.83 1.90 -47.71
C SER A 13 -6.42 2.43 -47.38
N LEU A 14 -6.07 2.43 -46.08
CA LEU A 14 -4.82 2.89 -45.50
C LEU A 14 -4.26 1.83 -44.55
N ALA A 15 -2.94 1.63 -44.61
CA ALA A 15 -2.23 0.90 -43.56
C ALA A 15 -2.23 1.74 -42.26
N PRO A 16 -2.53 1.13 -41.10
CA PRO A 16 -2.38 1.78 -39.81
C PRO A 16 -0.94 2.24 -39.59
N LEU A 17 -0.78 3.43 -39.02
CA LEU A 17 0.54 3.88 -38.56
C LEU A 17 0.91 3.17 -37.24
N PRO A 18 2.22 3.05 -36.92
CA PRO A 18 2.66 2.44 -35.67
C PRO A 18 2.01 3.07 -34.43
N GLY A 19 1.28 2.25 -33.67
CA GLY A 19 0.59 2.67 -32.44
C GLY A 19 -0.65 3.54 -32.66
N GLU A 20 -1.14 3.67 -33.89
CA GLU A 20 -2.33 4.45 -34.22
C GLU A 20 -3.60 3.91 -33.54
N SER A 21 -4.48 4.82 -33.13
CA SER A 21 -5.78 4.51 -32.55
C SER A 21 -6.86 4.36 -33.62
N LEU A 22 -7.92 3.61 -33.29
CA LEU A 22 -9.12 3.51 -34.13
C LEU A 22 -9.67 4.88 -34.58
N PRO A 23 -9.89 5.87 -33.70
CA PRO A 23 -10.34 7.19 -34.16
C PRO A 23 -9.32 7.86 -35.08
N GLY A 24 -8.02 7.72 -34.83
CA GLY A 24 -6.97 8.25 -35.72
C GLY A 24 -7.06 7.73 -37.16
N LEU A 25 -7.15 6.41 -37.31
CA LEU A 25 -7.27 5.78 -38.62
C LEU A 25 -8.57 6.21 -39.31
N LEU A 26 -9.69 6.26 -38.58
CA LEU A 26 -10.99 6.69 -39.13
C LEU A 26 -10.93 8.13 -39.66
N LEU A 27 -10.24 9.04 -38.96
CA LEU A 27 -10.05 10.42 -39.42
C LEU A 27 -9.22 10.48 -40.71
N ARG A 28 -8.14 9.71 -40.80
CA ARG A 28 -7.29 9.67 -42.01
C ARG A 28 -7.99 9.02 -43.19
N LEU A 29 -8.71 7.93 -42.97
CA LEU A 29 -9.54 7.28 -44.00
C LEU A 29 -10.65 8.21 -44.47
N SER A 30 -11.33 8.91 -43.56
CA SER A 30 -12.43 9.82 -43.90
C SER A 30 -11.94 10.99 -44.75
N PHE A 31 -10.81 11.59 -44.38
CA PHE A 31 -10.20 12.68 -45.14
C PHE A 31 -9.74 12.21 -46.53
N ARG A 32 -9.05 11.06 -46.61
CA ARG A 32 -8.58 10.49 -47.90
C ARG A 32 -9.72 10.18 -48.87
N LEU A 33 -10.87 9.74 -48.35
CA LEU A 33 -12.02 9.33 -49.17
C LEU A 33 -13.04 10.46 -49.38
N ASP A 34 -12.77 11.66 -48.86
CA ASP A 34 -13.70 12.79 -48.83
C ASP A 34 -15.10 12.39 -48.33
N ARG A 35 -15.11 11.73 -47.17
CA ARG A 35 -16.32 11.29 -46.46
C ARG A 35 -16.22 11.67 -45.00
N SER A 36 -17.35 11.63 -44.29
CA SER A 36 -17.35 11.91 -42.86
C SER A 36 -16.87 10.68 -42.08
N PRO A 37 -16.21 10.87 -40.91
CA PRO A 37 -15.84 9.75 -40.03
C PRO A 37 -17.03 8.82 -39.72
N LEU A 38 -18.23 9.37 -39.54
CA LEU A 38 -19.46 8.61 -39.30
C LEU A 38 -19.83 7.74 -40.50
N ARG A 39 -19.62 8.23 -41.74
CA ARG A 39 -19.88 7.45 -42.94
C ARG A 39 -18.86 6.33 -43.13
N ILE A 40 -17.58 6.58 -42.84
CA ILE A 40 -16.56 5.51 -42.87
C ILE A 40 -16.87 4.45 -41.82
N ALA A 41 -17.22 4.86 -40.59
CA ALA A 41 -17.61 3.92 -39.53
C ALA A 41 -18.82 3.06 -39.94
N ASP A 42 -19.82 3.65 -40.63
CA ASP A 42 -20.98 2.94 -41.18
C ASP A 42 -20.59 1.88 -42.23
N LEU A 43 -19.73 2.25 -43.18
CA LEU A 43 -19.21 1.33 -44.20
C LEU A 43 -18.40 0.18 -43.59
N CYS A 44 -17.69 0.44 -42.49
CA CYS A 44 -16.94 -0.56 -41.74
C CYS A 44 -17.81 -1.37 -40.75
N GLY A 45 -19.12 -1.13 -40.69
CA GLY A 45 -20.03 -1.84 -39.78
C GLY A 45 -19.88 -1.47 -38.30
N LEU A 46 -19.22 -0.36 -37.98
CA LEU A 46 -18.93 0.12 -36.62
C LEU A 46 -20.05 1.01 -36.04
N ARG A 47 -21.23 1.05 -36.68
CA ARG A 47 -22.37 1.88 -36.24
C ARG A 47 -23.53 1.02 -35.75
N ASN A 48 -24.20 1.50 -34.70
CA ASN A 48 -25.29 0.79 -34.03
C ASN A 48 -26.63 1.55 -34.14
N GLY A 49 -26.82 2.34 -35.22
CA GLY A 49 -28.02 3.16 -35.43
C GLY A 49 -28.01 4.58 -34.82
N HIS A 50 -27.00 4.92 -34.00
CA HIS A 50 -26.83 6.27 -33.44
C HIS A 50 -26.02 7.20 -34.35
N HIS A 51 -26.16 8.52 -34.16
CA HIS A 51 -25.40 9.57 -34.86
C HIS A 51 -23.94 9.72 -34.37
N THR A 52 -23.43 8.75 -33.61
CA THR A 52 -22.09 8.76 -33.04
C THR A 52 -21.40 7.40 -33.19
N ILE A 53 -20.07 7.43 -33.15
CA ILE A 53 -19.24 6.22 -33.16
C ILE A 53 -19.07 5.78 -31.71
N PRO A 54 -19.50 4.56 -31.31
CA PRO A 54 -19.52 4.16 -29.91
C PRO A 54 -18.15 4.18 -29.22
N TYR A 55 -18.04 4.90 -28.09
CA TYR A 55 -16.83 4.89 -27.25
C TYR A 55 -16.29 3.50 -26.84
N PRO A 56 -17.14 2.48 -26.57
CA PRO A 56 -16.65 1.13 -26.27
C PRO A 56 -15.71 0.56 -27.34
N HIS A 57 -15.80 0.99 -28.60
CA HIS A 57 -14.96 0.49 -29.69
C HIS A 57 -13.48 0.84 -29.54
N LEU A 58 -13.13 1.89 -28.77
CA LEU A 58 -11.73 2.16 -28.41
C LEU A 58 -11.16 1.05 -27.53
N ARG A 59 -12.00 0.46 -26.66
CA ARG A 59 -11.55 -0.63 -25.78
C ARG A 59 -11.25 -1.89 -26.58
N ALA A 60 -12.24 -2.36 -27.33
CA ALA A 60 -12.20 -3.61 -28.08
C ALA A 60 -13.37 -3.63 -29.08
N LEU A 61 -13.20 -4.39 -30.15
CA LEU A 61 -14.27 -4.75 -31.08
C LEU A 61 -14.67 -6.21 -30.83
N SER A 62 -15.95 -6.54 -31.05
CA SER A 62 -16.38 -7.95 -31.05
C SER A 62 -15.72 -8.71 -32.21
N GLY A 63 -15.72 -10.04 -32.18
CA GLY A 63 -15.18 -10.85 -33.29
C GLY A 63 -15.84 -10.51 -34.62
N GLU A 64 -17.16 -10.37 -34.61
CA GLU A 64 -17.95 -9.98 -35.79
C GLU A 64 -17.60 -8.58 -36.30
N LEU A 65 -17.50 -7.58 -35.41
CA LEU A 65 -17.11 -6.22 -35.80
C LEU A 65 -15.68 -6.18 -36.32
N THR A 66 -14.78 -6.96 -35.72
CA THR A 66 -13.38 -7.08 -36.16
C THR A 66 -13.32 -7.63 -37.57
N GLN A 67 -14.03 -8.73 -37.85
CA GLN A 67 -14.07 -9.35 -39.16
C GLN A 67 -14.62 -8.40 -40.23
N ARG A 68 -15.77 -7.77 -39.96
CA ARG A 68 -16.41 -6.80 -40.88
C ARG A 68 -15.50 -5.62 -41.18
N PHE A 69 -14.87 -5.04 -40.15
CA PHE A 69 -13.97 -3.92 -40.36
C PHE A 69 -12.71 -4.36 -41.12
N SER A 70 -12.16 -5.54 -40.81
CA SER A 70 -10.99 -6.09 -41.53
C SER A 70 -11.28 -6.26 -43.03
N GLN A 71 -12.46 -6.76 -43.39
CA GLN A 71 -12.89 -6.92 -44.77
C GLN A 71 -13.10 -5.57 -45.46
N ALA A 72 -13.87 -4.66 -44.84
CA ALA A 72 -14.19 -3.37 -45.42
C ALA A 72 -12.94 -2.49 -45.64
N ALA A 73 -12.02 -2.50 -44.68
CA ALA A 73 -10.79 -1.71 -44.73
C ALA A 73 -9.57 -2.48 -45.26
N ARG A 74 -9.73 -3.72 -45.74
CA ARG A 74 -8.61 -4.56 -46.24
C ARG A 74 -7.44 -4.63 -45.26
N LEU A 75 -7.77 -4.80 -43.98
CA LEU A 75 -6.81 -4.99 -42.89
C LEU A 75 -6.87 -6.43 -42.41
N THR A 76 -5.81 -6.89 -41.75
CA THR A 76 -5.85 -8.12 -40.97
C THR A 76 -6.61 -7.90 -39.65
N GLU A 77 -7.16 -8.97 -39.08
CA GLU A 77 -7.77 -8.87 -37.74
C GLU A 77 -6.77 -8.42 -36.66
N VAL A 78 -5.48 -8.76 -36.83
CA VAL A 78 -4.42 -8.35 -35.91
C VAL A 78 -4.22 -6.83 -35.94
N GLU A 79 -4.17 -6.25 -37.14
CA GLU A 79 -4.09 -4.79 -37.32
C GLU A 79 -5.33 -4.09 -36.76
N VAL A 80 -6.53 -4.63 -37.00
CA VAL A 80 -7.77 -4.07 -36.44
C VAL A 80 -7.76 -4.11 -34.91
N ARG A 81 -7.33 -5.22 -34.29
CA ARG A 81 -7.20 -5.32 -32.84
C ARG A 81 -6.14 -4.36 -32.29
N ALA A 82 -5.06 -4.12 -33.02
CA ALA A 82 -3.99 -3.20 -32.65
C ALA A 82 -4.43 -1.72 -32.61
N LEU A 83 -5.51 -1.35 -33.31
CA LEU A 83 -6.14 -0.03 -33.24
C LEU A 83 -6.97 0.18 -31.94
N THR A 84 -7.13 -0.85 -31.13
CA THR A 84 -7.93 -0.83 -29.89
C THR A 84 -7.08 -1.12 -28.66
N MET A 85 -7.60 -0.82 -27.47
CA MET A 85 -6.91 -1.07 -26.20
C MET A 85 -6.82 -2.55 -25.80
N GLN A 86 -7.42 -3.47 -26.57
CA GLN A 86 -7.48 -4.89 -26.26
C GLN A 86 -6.09 -5.52 -26.02
N PRO A 87 -5.04 -5.26 -26.82
CA PRO A 87 -3.70 -5.81 -26.58
C PRO A 87 -3.06 -5.28 -25.29
N LEU A 88 -3.52 -4.14 -24.78
CA LEU A 88 -3.01 -3.54 -23.54
C LEU A 88 -3.71 -4.09 -22.28
N ALA A 89 -4.82 -4.83 -22.42
CA ALA A 89 -5.61 -5.31 -21.28
C ALA A 89 -4.84 -6.22 -20.31
N GLY A 90 -3.86 -6.98 -20.81
CA GLY A 90 -2.96 -7.80 -19.98
C GLY A 90 -1.87 -6.99 -19.26
N LYS A 91 -1.48 -5.84 -19.82
CA LYS A 91 -0.39 -4.98 -19.30
C LYS A 91 -0.90 -3.83 -18.44
N TYR A 92 -2.15 -3.45 -18.64
CA TYR A 92 -2.85 -2.43 -17.87
C TYR A 92 -4.19 -2.98 -17.35
N PRO A 93 -4.18 -3.73 -16.23
CA PRO A 93 -5.34 -4.46 -15.72
C PRO A 93 -6.55 -3.59 -15.37
N LEU A 94 -6.37 -2.27 -15.25
CA LEU A 94 -7.46 -1.32 -15.03
C LEU A 94 -8.47 -1.32 -16.19
N LEU A 95 -8.06 -1.71 -17.41
CA LEU A 95 -8.98 -1.94 -18.53
C LEU A 95 -9.99 -3.04 -18.23
N ASN A 96 -9.59 -4.08 -17.49
CA ASN A 96 -10.45 -5.22 -17.17
C ASN A 96 -11.55 -4.89 -16.15
N LYS A 97 -11.46 -3.74 -15.47
CA LYS A 97 -12.47 -3.28 -14.51
C LYS A 97 -13.75 -2.78 -15.16
N LEU A 98 -13.75 -2.51 -16.48
CA LEU A 98 -14.95 -2.01 -17.15
C LEU A 98 -15.83 -3.16 -17.63
N ARG A 99 -17.15 -2.99 -17.56
CA ARG A 99 -18.12 -3.89 -18.18
C ARG A 99 -18.56 -3.29 -19.50
N VAL A 100 -18.46 -4.06 -20.58
CA VAL A 100 -18.66 -3.58 -21.96
C VAL A 100 -20.10 -3.10 -22.21
N ASP A 101 -21.08 -3.69 -21.52
CA ASP A 101 -22.51 -3.44 -21.78
C ASP A 101 -23.13 -2.33 -20.91
N SER A 102 -22.30 -1.50 -20.27
CA SER A 102 -22.82 -0.43 -19.40
C SER A 102 -22.97 0.87 -20.18
N HIS A 103 -24.17 1.45 -20.18
CA HIS A 103 -24.41 2.83 -20.63
C HIS A 103 -23.59 3.87 -19.82
N MET A 104 -23.01 3.45 -18.69
CA MET A 104 -22.10 4.25 -17.85
C MET A 104 -20.62 4.02 -18.16
N LEU A 105 -20.27 3.28 -19.23
CA LEU A 105 -18.89 2.89 -19.53
C LEU A 105 -17.91 4.07 -19.52
N ALA A 106 -18.25 5.20 -20.14
CA ALA A 106 -17.37 6.37 -20.18
C ALA A 106 -17.10 6.94 -18.77
N ILE A 107 -18.11 6.96 -17.89
CA ILE A 107 -17.98 7.42 -16.50
C ILE A 107 -17.16 6.41 -15.68
N THR A 108 -17.45 5.12 -15.82
CA THR A 108 -16.71 4.03 -15.17
C THR A 108 -15.24 4.02 -15.62
N ALA A 109 -14.98 4.21 -16.90
CA ALA A 109 -13.65 4.29 -17.47
C ALA A 109 -12.82 5.42 -16.86
N ARG A 110 -13.38 6.63 -16.80
CA ARG A 110 -12.72 7.81 -16.24
C ARG A 110 -12.49 7.68 -14.73
N THR A 111 -13.46 7.14 -14.00
CA THR A 111 -13.35 6.96 -12.53
C THR A 111 -12.38 5.86 -12.12
N HIS A 112 -12.17 4.84 -12.95
CA HIS A 112 -11.19 3.78 -12.72
C HIS A 112 -9.83 4.03 -13.40
N TRP A 113 -9.63 5.21 -14.02
CA TRP A 113 -8.41 5.55 -14.76
C TRP A 113 -8.10 4.55 -15.88
N ALA A 114 -9.11 3.87 -16.42
CA ALA A 114 -8.91 2.81 -17.40
C ALA A 114 -8.63 3.36 -18.80
N MET A 115 -9.35 4.41 -19.20
CA MET A 115 -9.21 5.10 -20.49
C MET A 115 -9.88 6.47 -20.42
N SER A 116 -9.38 7.44 -21.18
CA SER A 116 -10.02 8.74 -21.37
C SER A 116 -10.71 8.85 -22.73
N ALA A 117 -11.89 9.48 -22.70
CA ALA A 117 -12.59 9.88 -23.89
C ALA A 117 -11.97 11.12 -24.52
N SER A 118 -11.38 12.00 -23.71
CA SER A 118 -10.59 13.11 -24.23
C SER A 118 -9.31 12.55 -24.87
N SER A 119 -8.90 13.17 -25.97
CA SER A 119 -7.67 12.76 -26.66
C SER A 119 -6.56 13.74 -26.33
N ARG A 120 -5.58 13.27 -25.55
CA ARG A 120 -4.30 13.96 -25.46
C ARG A 120 -3.53 13.83 -26.77
N TYR A 121 -2.65 14.77 -27.08
CA TYR A 121 -1.89 14.74 -28.33
C TYR A 121 -0.52 15.40 -28.21
N CYS A 122 0.35 15.09 -29.18
CA CYS A 122 1.61 15.79 -29.40
C CYS A 122 1.56 16.43 -30.79
N PRO A 123 1.68 17.78 -30.91
CA PRO A 123 1.67 18.48 -32.20
C PRO A 123 2.66 17.89 -33.20
N GLN A 124 3.91 17.64 -32.79
CA GLN A 124 4.94 17.09 -33.70
C GLN A 124 4.65 15.66 -34.14
N CYS A 125 4.01 14.83 -33.31
CA CYS A 125 3.56 13.50 -33.76
C CYS A 125 2.41 13.60 -34.77
N LEU A 126 1.52 14.58 -34.63
CA LEU A 126 0.42 14.80 -35.58
C LEU A 126 0.89 15.42 -36.89
N GLN A 127 2.01 16.17 -36.88
CA GLN A 127 2.66 16.67 -38.10
C GLN A 127 3.19 15.51 -38.97
N GLY A 128 3.63 14.43 -38.32
CA GLY A 128 4.10 13.21 -38.96
C GLY A 128 5.62 13.15 -39.13
N ASP A 129 6.08 12.06 -39.73
CA ASP A 129 7.51 11.74 -39.92
C ASP A 129 8.13 12.31 -41.22
N GLY A 130 7.39 13.15 -41.95
CA GLY A 130 7.83 13.71 -43.23
C GLY A 130 7.57 12.81 -44.45
N SER A 131 7.05 11.58 -44.27
CA SER A 131 6.63 10.74 -45.40
C SER A 131 5.48 11.38 -46.18
N SER A 132 5.39 11.10 -47.49
CA SER A 132 4.34 11.66 -48.35
C SER A 132 2.93 11.40 -47.83
N VAL A 133 2.70 10.21 -47.27
CA VAL A 133 1.42 9.82 -46.67
C VAL A 133 1.10 10.65 -45.43
N GLN A 134 2.07 10.88 -44.54
CA GLN A 134 1.84 11.65 -43.31
C GLN A 134 1.83 13.16 -43.56
N ASN A 135 2.55 13.67 -44.56
CA ASN A 135 2.42 15.07 -44.99
C ASN A 135 1.02 15.37 -45.54
N ALA A 136 0.41 14.41 -46.24
CA ALA A 136 -0.91 14.58 -46.84
C ALA A 136 -2.08 14.31 -45.86
N LEU A 137 -1.90 13.38 -44.91
CA LEU A 137 -2.98 12.88 -44.06
C LEU A 137 -2.73 13.13 -42.55
N GLY A 138 -1.62 13.75 -42.19
CA GLY A 138 -1.15 13.84 -40.81
C GLY A 138 -0.52 12.53 -40.30
N GLY A 139 0.22 12.69 -39.22
CA GLY A 139 0.81 11.60 -38.44
C GLY A 139 -0.19 10.89 -37.51
N PRO A 140 0.29 9.94 -36.68
CA PRO A 140 -0.57 9.07 -35.92
C PRO A 140 -1.17 9.74 -34.67
N TRP A 141 -2.47 9.54 -34.48
CA TRP A 141 -3.09 9.66 -33.16
C TRP A 141 -2.77 8.40 -32.35
N GLN A 142 -1.89 8.51 -31.35
CA GLN A 142 -1.42 7.34 -30.63
C GLN A 142 -2.49 6.75 -29.72
N LEU A 143 -2.73 5.44 -29.83
CA LEU A 143 -3.64 4.66 -28.99
C LEU A 143 -3.33 4.82 -27.51
N ARG A 144 -2.04 4.84 -27.15
CA ARG A 144 -1.59 4.97 -25.76
C ARG A 144 -1.95 6.32 -25.12
N TRP A 145 -2.21 7.38 -25.89
CA TRP A 145 -2.61 8.69 -25.34
C TRP A 145 -3.99 8.67 -24.67
N HIS A 146 -4.79 7.63 -24.92
CA HIS A 146 -6.04 7.40 -24.20
C HIS A 146 -5.86 6.79 -22.81
N LEU A 147 -4.64 6.38 -22.42
CA LEU A 147 -4.34 5.96 -21.06
C LEU A 147 -4.02 7.18 -20.19
N PRO A 148 -4.70 7.40 -19.06
CA PRO A 148 -4.37 8.52 -18.16
C PRO A 148 -2.91 8.53 -17.69
N VAL A 149 -2.30 7.36 -17.53
CA VAL A 149 -0.89 7.19 -17.15
C VAL A 149 0.12 7.54 -18.24
N VAL A 150 -0.36 7.93 -19.43
CA VAL A 150 0.44 8.44 -20.53
C VAL A 150 0.16 9.94 -20.66
N PHE A 151 1.08 10.74 -20.16
CA PHE A 151 0.98 12.21 -20.08
C PHE A 151 2.12 12.91 -20.84
N ALA A 152 3.15 12.20 -21.27
CA ALA A 152 4.26 12.78 -22.03
C ALA A 152 4.57 12.02 -23.32
N CYS A 153 4.98 12.77 -24.35
CA CYS A 153 5.56 12.27 -25.57
C CYS A 153 7.07 12.15 -25.40
N LEU A 154 7.58 10.92 -25.33
CA LEU A 154 9.02 10.67 -25.20
C LEU A 154 9.82 11.02 -26.47
N PRO A 155 9.36 10.71 -27.70
CA PRO A 155 10.08 11.11 -28.91
C PRO A 155 10.36 12.61 -28.99
N HIS A 156 9.37 13.43 -28.61
CA HIS A 156 9.47 14.90 -28.65
C HIS A 156 9.75 15.53 -27.28
N ARG A 157 10.04 14.71 -26.26
CA ARG A 157 10.40 15.11 -24.89
C ARG A 157 9.53 16.23 -24.30
N ARG A 158 8.21 16.14 -24.48
CA ARG A 158 7.24 17.14 -24.02
C ARG A 158 6.05 16.50 -23.33
N LEU A 159 5.32 17.28 -22.54
CA LEU A 159 4.00 16.88 -22.06
C LEU A 159 2.99 16.93 -23.22
N LEU A 160 1.97 16.08 -23.13
CA LEU A 160 0.90 16.02 -24.13
C LEU A 160 -0.11 17.15 -23.89
N GLU A 161 -0.58 17.74 -24.98
CA GLU A 161 -1.66 18.72 -24.94
C GLU A 161 -3.02 18.02 -24.86
N CYS A 162 -4.03 18.69 -24.29
CA CYS A 162 -5.40 18.16 -24.22
C CYS A 162 -6.47 19.16 -24.69
N THR A 163 -6.08 20.42 -24.91
CA THR A 163 -6.94 21.50 -25.39
C THR A 163 -6.54 21.95 -26.79
N CYS A 164 -7.50 22.51 -27.52
CA CYS A 164 -7.23 23.21 -28.77
C CYS A 164 -6.66 24.61 -28.47
N PRO A 165 -5.52 25.02 -29.06
CA PRO A 165 -4.98 26.36 -28.86
C PRO A 165 -5.81 27.46 -29.53
N GLY A 166 -6.69 27.13 -30.48
CA GLY A 166 -7.60 28.08 -31.11
C GLY A 166 -8.83 28.39 -30.25
N CYS A 167 -9.59 27.36 -29.85
CA CYS A 167 -10.85 27.55 -29.14
C CYS A 167 -10.79 27.27 -27.62
N GLY A 168 -9.66 26.80 -27.09
CA GLY A 168 -9.49 26.45 -25.67
C GLY A 168 -10.23 25.20 -25.19
N ASN A 169 -11.10 24.61 -26.02
CA ASN A 169 -11.90 23.45 -25.65
C ASN A 169 -11.04 22.18 -25.52
N LEU A 170 -11.42 21.31 -24.58
CA LEU A 170 -10.88 19.96 -24.45
C LEU A 170 -11.28 19.12 -25.67
N LEU A 171 -10.30 18.46 -26.29
CA LEU A 171 -10.54 17.61 -27.45
C LEU A 171 -11.37 16.38 -27.08
N ASN A 172 -12.48 16.13 -27.78
CA ASN A 172 -13.40 15.02 -27.50
C ASN A 172 -13.97 15.05 -26.06
N GLY A 173 -14.15 16.25 -25.50
CA GLY A 173 -14.67 16.47 -24.14
C GLY A 173 -16.13 16.04 -23.98
N VAL A 174 -16.49 15.55 -22.78
CA VAL A 174 -17.82 14.96 -22.47
C VAL A 174 -18.93 16.02 -22.29
N GLY A 175 -18.64 17.31 -22.50
CA GLY A 175 -19.42 18.42 -21.95
C GLY A 175 -20.80 18.68 -22.55
N ARG A 176 -21.19 18.14 -23.72
CA ARG A 176 -22.37 18.65 -24.45
C ARG A 176 -23.28 17.64 -25.16
N SER A 177 -23.28 16.37 -24.74
CA SER A 177 -24.16 15.27 -25.20
C SER A 177 -23.54 14.35 -26.26
N SER A 178 -23.45 13.07 -25.87
CA SER A 178 -22.89 11.91 -26.59
C SER A 178 -21.36 11.79 -26.61
N SER A 179 -20.85 10.93 -25.73
CA SER A 179 -19.49 10.39 -25.68
C SER A 179 -19.21 9.44 -26.84
N GLY A 180 -19.15 9.99 -28.05
CA GLY A 180 -18.61 9.28 -29.22
C GLY A 180 -17.09 9.24 -29.22
N LEU A 181 -16.49 8.37 -30.03
CA LEU A 181 -15.03 8.34 -30.24
C LEU A 181 -14.46 9.58 -30.91
N ILE A 182 -15.26 10.26 -31.72
CA ILE A 182 -14.86 11.41 -32.52
C ILE A 182 -15.95 12.47 -32.33
N GLU A 183 -15.55 13.67 -31.91
CA GLU A 183 -16.42 14.84 -31.84
C GLU A 183 -16.87 15.26 -33.24
N GLN A 184 -18.16 15.59 -33.39
CA GLN A 184 -18.79 15.94 -34.67
C GLN A 184 -18.44 14.98 -35.83
N PRO A 185 -18.71 13.67 -35.70
CA PRO A 185 -18.25 12.66 -36.66
C PRO A 185 -18.96 12.76 -38.02
N GLY A 186 -20.01 13.58 -38.14
CA GLY A 186 -20.72 13.83 -39.40
C GLY A 186 -20.03 14.83 -40.34
N LEU A 187 -19.01 15.57 -39.87
CA LEU A 187 -18.32 16.57 -40.68
C LEU A 187 -17.41 15.93 -41.74
N THR A 188 -17.37 16.54 -42.93
CA THR A 188 -16.51 16.16 -44.06
C THR A 188 -15.40 17.19 -44.27
N GLY A 189 -14.36 16.85 -45.03
CA GLY A 189 -13.34 17.80 -45.50
C GLY A 189 -12.33 18.31 -44.46
N LEU A 190 -12.49 18.02 -43.17
CA LEU A 190 -11.51 18.40 -42.14
C LEU A 190 -10.30 17.46 -42.12
N HIS A 191 -9.11 18.05 -42.18
CA HIS A 191 -7.84 17.33 -42.02
C HIS A 191 -7.81 16.57 -40.68
N PRO A 192 -7.15 15.40 -40.59
CA PRO A 192 -7.14 14.60 -39.36
C PRO A 192 -6.62 15.34 -38.13
N ALA A 193 -5.67 16.26 -38.32
CA ALA A 193 -5.11 17.11 -37.27
C ALA A 193 -5.89 18.42 -36.99
N GLN A 194 -7.07 18.63 -37.57
CA GLN A 194 -7.89 19.82 -37.27
C GLN A 194 -8.84 19.61 -36.10
N CYS A 195 -9.03 20.66 -35.30
CA CYS A 195 -9.99 20.68 -34.20
C CYS A 195 -11.43 20.56 -34.72
N ARG A 196 -12.19 19.65 -34.10
CA ARG A 196 -13.61 19.36 -34.40
C ARG A 196 -14.57 19.88 -33.34
N SER A 197 -14.07 20.60 -32.34
CA SER A 197 -14.93 21.23 -31.35
C SER A 197 -15.61 22.45 -31.97
N ILE A 198 -16.82 22.76 -31.50
CA ILE A 198 -17.54 23.97 -31.89
C ILE A 198 -16.74 25.18 -31.39
N ALA A 199 -16.51 26.18 -32.25
CA ALA A 199 -15.92 27.44 -31.82
C ALA A 199 -16.85 28.10 -30.78
N SER A 200 -16.36 28.35 -29.56
CA SER A 200 -17.15 29.10 -28.58
C SER A 200 -17.35 30.52 -29.11
N ALA A 201 -18.59 30.87 -29.45
CA ALA A 201 -18.99 32.27 -29.49
C ALA A 201 -18.89 32.80 -28.06
N THR A 202 -18.27 33.96 -27.88
CA THR A 202 -18.06 34.66 -26.60
C THR A 202 -19.34 35.15 -25.92
N ASP A 203 -20.53 34.75 -26.37
CA ASP A 203 -21.82 35.21 -25.85
C ASP A 203 -22.72 34.06 -25.32
N PRO A 204 -23.59 34.31 -24.32
CA PRO A 204 -24.49 33.31 -23.77
C PRO A 204 -25.48 32.80 -24.84
N PRO A 205 -25.74 31.48 -24.92
CA PRO A 205 -26.58 30.93 -25.97
C PRO A 205 -28.07 31.01 -25.58
N GLU A 206 -28.76 32.07 -26.01
CA GLU A 206 -30.24 32.11 -25.96
C GLU A 206 -30.93 31.60 -27.24
N SER A 207 -30.21 31.06 -28.23
CA SER A 207 -30.87 30.64 -29.47
C SER A 207 -30.47 29.26 -30.00
N LYS A 208 -31.42 28.65 -30.72
CA LYS A 208 -31.31 27.37 -31.45
C LYS A 208 -30.21 27.35 -32.53
N SER A 209 -29.40 28.41 -32.69
CA SER A 209 -28.37 28.54 -33.73
C SER A 209 -27.05 27.81 -33.42
N ALA A 210 -26.81 27.40 -32.16
CA ALA A 210 -25.56 26.70 -31.77
C ALA A 210 -25.34 25.34 -32.46
N ARG A 211 -26.38 24.73 -33.06
CA ARG A 211 -26.26 23.47 -33.83
C ARG A 211 -25.61 23.65 -35.20
N ASN A 212 -25.58 24.88 -35.72
CA ASN A 212 -25.03 25.20 -37.04
C ASN A 212 -23.69 25.96 -36.97
N SER A 213 -23.11 26.11 -35.78
CA SER A 213 -21.83 26.79 -35.63
C SER A 213 -20.73 26.00 -36.35
N PRO A 214 -19.86 26.67 -37.12
CA PRO A 214 -18.77 26.00 -37.83
C PRO A 214 -17.80 25.33 -36.84
N PRO A 215 -17.12 24.25 -37.24
CA PRO A 215 -16.07 23.65 -36.44
C PRO A 215 -14.92 24.66 -36.27
N CYS A 216 -14.19 24.54 -35.16
CA CYS A 216 -13.03 25.37 -34.87
C CYS A 216 -11.95 25.29 -35.98
N GLY A 217 -11.68 24.10 -36.53
CA GLY A 217 -10.81 23.94 -37.70
C GLY A 217 -9.32 24.22 -37.48
N THR A 218 -8.91 24.68 -36.29
CA THR A 218 -7.50 24.97 -35.96
C THR A 218 -6.63 23.72 -36.12
N ARG A 219 -5.49 23.86 -36.79
CA ARG A 219 -4.48 22.82 -36.98
C ARG A 219 -3.70 22.57 -35.68
N LEU A 220 -3.88 21.38 -35.11
CA LEU A 220 -3.27 20.96 -33.85
C LEU A 220 -1.78 20.61 -34.00
N ASP A 221 -1.35 20.32 -35.22
CA ASP A 221 0.02 19.98 -35.61
C ASP A 221 0.88 21.19 -35.98
N GLU A 222 0.26 22.33 -36.31
CA GLU A 222 0.96 23.59 -36.64
C GLU A 222 1.17 24.47 -35.40
N SER A 223 0.63 24.07 -34.26
CA SER A 223 0.70 24.88 -33.05
C SER A 223 2.13 24.86 -32.49
N PRO A 224 2.73 26.04 -32.22
CA PRO A 224 4.05 26.11 -31.62
C PRO A 224 4.04 25.35 -30.30
N ALA A 225 5.18 24.81 -29.90
CA ALA A 225 5.32 24.16 -28.60
C ALA A 225 4.95 25.16 -27.51
N SER A 226 3.71 25.09 -27.00
CA SER A 226 3.34 25.74 -25.77
C SER A 226 4.23 25.12 -24.71
N THR A 227 5.22 25.87 -24.22
CA THR A 227 5.91 25.52 -22.99
C THR A 227 4.81 25.38 -21.95
N PRO A 228 4.58 24.19 -21.37
CA PRO A 228 3.55 24.05 -20.34
C PRO A 228 3.90 25.06 -19.25
N GLY A 229 2.95 25.95 -18.93
CA GLY A 229 3.17 27.12 -18.09
C GLY A 229 4.07 26.82 -16.90
N ASN A 230 5.11 27.63 -16.73
CA ASN A 230 6.02 27.68 -15.57
C ASN A 230 6.80 26.40 -15.18
N LEU A 231 6.69 25.27 -15.90
CA LEU A 231 7.49 24.08 -15.53
C LEU A 231 8.97 24.26 -15.86
N ASN A 232 9.81 24.22 -14.83
CA ASN A 232 11.26 24.23 -15.02
C ASN A 232 11.76 22.94 -15.71
N ALA A 233 12.95 23.02 -16.31
CA ALA A 233 13.55 21.91 -17.06
C ALA A 233 13.84 20.66 -16.20
N GLN A 234 14.11 20.85 -14.90
CA GLN A 234 14.40 19.76 -13.97
C GLN A 234 13.15 18.92 -13.70
N ASP A 235 12.01 19.58 -13.47
CA ASP A 235 10.72 18.92 -13.25
C ASP A 235 10.24 18.22 -14.52
N LEU A 236 10.38 18.85 -15.69
CA LEU A 236 10.12 18.18 -16.95
C LEU A 236 10.98 16.91 -17.08
N GLY A 237 12.27 16.98 -16.74
CA GLY A 237 13.17 15.82 -16.72
C GLY A 237 12.70 14.69 -15.79
N ARG A 238 12.20 15.02 -14.59
CA ARG A 238 11.62 14.05 -13.65
C ARG A 238 10.35 13.41 -14.20
N LEU A 239 9.45 14.21 -14.78
CA LEU A 239 8.20 13.72 -15.37
C LEU A 239 8.45 12.82 -16.59
N LEU A 240 9.40 13.17 -17.46
CA LEU A 240 9.81 12.32 -18.57
C LEU A 240 10.42 11.00 -18.08
N SER A 241 11.24 11.04 -17.04
CA SER A 241 11.83 9.84 -16.42
C SER A 241 10.75 8.92 -15.83
N LEU A 242 9.73 9.49 -15.18
CA LEU A 242 8.56 8.75 -14.73
C LEU A 242 7.82 8.13 -15.93
N GLN A 243 7.57 8.88 -17.00
CA GLN A 243 6.89 8.36 -18.19
C GLN A 243 7.66 7.19 -18.83
N ILE A 244 9.00 7.21 -18.85
CA ILE A 244 9.84 6.09 -19.30
C ILE A 244 9.53 4.83 -18.47
N ARG A 245 9.62 4.92 -17.14
CA ARG A 245 9.34 3.78 -16.24
C ARG A 245 7.92 3.24 -16.40
N LEU A 246 6.94 4.12 -16.56
CA LEU A 246 5.55 3.70 -16.81
C LEU A 246 5.41 2.99 -18.16
N ASN A 247 6.07 3.49 -19.21
CA ASN A 247 6.06 2.89 -20.55
C ASN A 247 6.75 1.53 -20.58
N GLU A 248 7.86 1.35 -19.86
CA GLU A 248 8.53 0.06 -19.70
C GLU A 248 7.58 -0.97 -19.10
N ARG A 249 6.83 -0.60 -18.05
CA ARG A 249 5.82 -1.49 -17.44
C ARG A 249 4.64 -1.78 -18.37
N LEU A 250 4.22 -0.80 -19.18
CA LEU A 250 3.18 -1.00 -20.21
C LEU A 250 3.68 -1.84 -21.39
N SER A 251 4.98 -2.01 -21.56
CA SER A 251 5.59 -2.79 -22.65
C SER A 251 6.06 -4.16 -22.19
N ALA A 252 6.39 -4.35 -20.92
CA ALA A 252 6.82 -5.60 -20.32
C ALA A 252 5.84 -6.75 -20.63
N HIS A 253 6.39 -7.90 -20.98
CA HIS A 253 5.63 -9.13 -21.18
C HIS A 253 5.79 -9.97 -19.92
N PRO A 254 4.70 -10.45 -19.29
CA PRO A 254 4.84 -11.44 -18.22
C PRO A 254 5.51 -12.69 -18.84
N PRO A 255 6.55 -13.25 -18.19
CA PRO A 255 7.20 -14.45 -18.70
C PRO A 255 6.16 -15.58 -18.84
N VAL A 256 6.13 -16.23 -20.01
CA VAL A 256 5.12 -17.24 -20.42
C VAL A 256 5.02 -18.43 -19.43
N ILE A 257 6.06 -18.68 -18.65
CA ILE A 257 6.20 -19.85 -17.78
C ILE A 257 6.10 -19.47 -16.27
N ALA A 258 6.15 -18.19 -15.93
CA ALA A 258 6.14 -17.76 -14.52
C ALA A 258 4.76 -17.29 -14.08
N ARG A 259 4.35 -17.69 -12.86
CA ARG A 259 3.22 -17.04 -12.18
C ARG A 259 3.47 -15.51 -12.17
N PRO A 260 2.51 -14.69 -12.60
CA PRO A 260 2.70 -13.24 -12.62
C PRO A 260 3.01 -12.77 -11.20
N ASP A 261 4.09 -12.01 -11.05
CA ASP A 261 4.44 -11.38 -9.78
C ASP A 261 3.22 -10.56 -9.29
N PRO A 262 2.63 -10.91 -8.13
CA PRO A 262 1.46 -10.22 -7.60
C PRO A 262 1.69 -8.71 -7.43
N LEU A 263 2.93 -8.28 -7.16
CA LEU A 263 3.29 -6.87 -7.03
C LEU A 263 3.29 -6.15 -8.38
N ALA A 264 3.74 -6.82 -9.44
CA ALA A 264 3.68 -6.27 -10.79
C ALA A 264 2.24 -6.11 -11.27
N ALA A 265 1.36 -7.07 -10.96
CA ALA A 265 -0.06 -7.02 -11.32
C ALA A 265 -0.83 -5.88 -10.63
N SER A 266 -0.47 -5.53 -9.39
CA SER A 266 -1.11 -4.45 -8.63
C SER A 266 -0.50 -3.07 -8.86
N PHE A 267 0.61 -2.95 -9.62
CA PHE A 267 1.38 -1.71 -9.73
C PHE A 267 0.53 -0.48 -10.09
N PHE A 268 -0.25 -0.55 -11.17
CA PHE A 268 -1.08 0.57 -11.62
C PHE A 268 -2.28 0.82 -10.70
N ALA A 269 -2.83 -0.24 -10.10
CA ALA A 269 -3.89 -0.08 -9.11
C ALA A 269 -3.38 0.64 -7.86
N ASP A 270 -2.21 0.27 -7.35
CA ASP A 270 -1.56 0.96 -6.23
C ASP A 270 -1.28 2.42 -6.56
N LEU A 271 -0.76 2.68 -7.77
CA LEU A 271 -0.46 4.04 -8.23
C LEU A 271 -1.73 4.90 -8.27
N VAL A 272 -2.82 4.40 -8.86
CA VAL A 272 -4.11 5.12 -8.92
C VAL A 272 -4.73 5.29 -7.54
N THR A 273 -4.66 4.29 -6.66
CA THR A 273 -5.15 4.41 -5.28
C THR A 273 -4.36 5.44 -4.49
N ALA A 274 -3.04 5.51 -4.67
CA ALA A 274 -2.20 6.55 -4.10
C ALA A 274 -2.59 7.95 -4.59
N THR A 275 -2.87 8.15 -5.89
CA THR A 275 -3.36 9.46 -6.37
C THR A 275 -4.71 9.84 -5.76
N HIS A 276 -5.61 8.87 -5.54
CA HIS A 276 -6.89 9.12 -4.88
C HIS A 276 -6.69 9.53 -3.41
N LEU A 277 -5.79 8.87 -2.69
CA LEU A 277 -5.45 9.24 -1.31
C LEU A 277 -4.89 10.66 -1.26
N ILE A 278 -3.92 11.00 -2.12
CA ILE A 278 -3.30 12.34 -2.19
C ILE A 278 -4.36 13.40 -2.45
N LYS A 279 -5.23 13.22 -3.45
CA LYS A 279 -6.33 14.18 -3.74
C LYS A 279 -7.27 14.36 -2.54
N LEU A 280 -7.56 13.30 -1.80
CA LEU A 280 -8.44 13.37 -0.62
C LEU A 280 -7.75 14.03 0.57
N SER A 281 -6.43 13.88 0.73
CA SER A 281 -5.67 14.41 1.87
C SER A 281 -4.98 15.75 1.63
N TRP A 282 -4.99 16.26 0.40
CA TRP A 282 -4.29 17.49 0.00
C TRP A 282 -4.61 18.72 0.88
N PRO A 283 -3.64 19.49 1.43
CA PRO A 283 -2.23 19.55 1.04
C PRO A 283 -1.29 18.62 1.84
N ALA A 284 -1.79 17.66 2.61
CA ALA A 284 -0.92 16.77 3.42
C ALA A 284 0.10 15.94 2.60
N GLY A 285 -0.07 15.86 1.28
CA GLY A 285 0.85 15.20 0.35
C GLY A 285 1.78 16.14 -0.40
N GLU A 286 1.83 17.43 -0.08
CA GLU A 286 2.63 18.44 -0.80
C GLU A 286 4.13 18.09 -0.80
N ASN A 287 4.65 17.62 0.32
CA ASN A 287 6.05 17.19 0.49
C ASN A 287 6.45 15.98 -0.38
N LEU A 288 5.50 15.34 -1.08
CA LEU A 288 5.80 14.26 -2.04
C LEU A 288 6.27 14.79 -3.40
N LEU A 289 6.11 16.10 -3.63
CA LEU A 289 6.50 16.78 -4.85
C LEU A 289 7.79 17.59 -4.64
N PRO A 290 8.65 17.66 -5.66
CA PRO A 290 9.96 18.32 -5.54
C PRO A 290 9.90 19.85 -5.68
N SER A 291 8.78 20.43 -6.14
CA SER A 291 8.67 21.85 -6.44
C SER A 291 7.27 22.41 -6.17
N ALA A 292 7.20 23.72 -5.93
CA ALA A 292 5.96 24.46 -5.72
C ALA A 292 5.08 24.54 -6.98
N ASP A 293 5.67 24.53 -8.18
CA ASP A 293 4.92 24.54 -9.44
C ASP A 293 4.11 23.26 -9.62
N LEU A 294 4.71 22.10 -9.32
CA LEU A 294 4.01 20.82 -9.34
C LEU A 294 2.94 20.73 -8.25
N ALA A 295 3.23 21.26 -7.06
CA ALA A 295 2.24 21.35 -5.98
C ALA A 295 1.05 22.23 -6.39
N SER A 296 1.30 23.37 -7.02
CA SER A 296 0.27 24.28 -7.54
C SER A 296 -0.58 23.63 -8.62
N ALA A 297 0.00 22.78 -9.48
CA ALA A 297 -0.76 22.01 -10.45
C ALA A 297 -1.72 21.01 -9.77
N VAL A 298 -1.27 20.33 -8.71
CA VAL A 298 -2.16 19.46 -7.92
C VAL A 298 -3.24 20.27 -7.19
N ASP A 299 -2.87 21.43 -6.65
CA ASP A 299 -3.80 22.32 -5.95
C ASP A 299 -4.92 22.81 -6.88
N ALA A 300 -4.57 23.29 -8.08
CA ALA A 300 -5.52 23.69 -9.12
C ALA A 300 -6.51 22.56 -9.49
N ARG A 301 -6.06 21.30 -9.41
CA ARG A 301 -6.94 20.14 -9.65
C ARG A 301 -7.87 19.83 -8.49
N VAL A 302 -7.42 20.07 -7.25
CA VAL A 302 -8.14 19.71 -6.03
C VAL A 302 -9.06 20.83 -5.54
N ALA A 303 -8.72 22.11 -5.77
CA ALA A 303 -9.51 23.25 -5.32
C ALA A 303 -11.00 23.20 -5.73
N PRO A 304 -11.36 22.86 -6.99
CA PRO A 304 -12.77 22.70 -7.37
C PRO A 304 -13.48 21.59 -6.59
N LEU A 305 -12.76 20.50 -6.27
CA LEU A 305 -13.31 19.38 -5.48
C LEU A 305 -13.54 19.76 -4.02
N ALA A 306 -12.79 20.74 -3.49
CA ALA A 306 -13.01 21.28 -2.15
C ALA A 306 -14.24 22.20 -2.13
N ALA A 307 -14.40 23.06 -3.14
CA ALA A 307 -15.56 23.94 -3.29
C ALA A 307 -16.88 23.17 -3.42
N GLU A 308 -16.93 22.14 -4.29
CA GLU A 308 -18.11 21.27 -4.47
C GLU A 308 -18.60 20.59 -3.17
N ARG A 309 -17.74 20.48 -2.15
CA ARG A 309 -18.08 19.86 -0.87
C ARG A 309 -18.72 20.84 0.09
N SER A 310 -18.27 22.09 0.10
CA SER A 310 -18.80 23.12 1.01
C SER A 310 -20.26 23.43 0.70
N ASP A 311 -20.66 23.33 -0.57
CA ASP A 311 -22.01 23.65 -1.03
C ASP A 311 -23.00 22.47 -0.91
N SER A 312 -22.53 21.26 -0.57
CA SER A 312 -23.39 20.08 -0.54
C SER A 312 -23.95 19.78 0.85
N HIS A 313 -25.15 20.29 1.14
CA HIS A 313 -25.98 19.82 2.28
C HIS A 313 -26.54 18.39 2.09
N THR A 314 -26.46 17.84 0.88
CA THR A 314 -27.10 16.58 0.45
C THR A 314 -26.09 15.54 -0.05
N GLY A 315 -24.89 15.45 0.55
CA GLY A 315 -24.00 14.29 0.39
C GLY A 315 -23.73 13.85 -1.05
N HIS A 316 -23.69 14.78 -2.02
CA HIS A 316 -23.45 14.43 -3.41
C HIS A 316 -22.07 13.76 -3.56
N LYS A 317 -22.04 12.70 -4.37
CA LYS A 317 -20.87 11.84 -4.60
C LYS A 317 -19.72 12.70 -5.12
N LEU A 318 -18.59 12.71 -4.40
CA LEU A 318 -17.28 13.24 -4.84
C LEU A 318 -16.75 12.48 -6.07
N THR A 319 -17.46 12.58 -7.20
CA THR A 319 -17.16 11.88 -8.45
C THR A 319 -15.89 12.45 -9.08
N GLY A 320 -15.68 13.76 -9.00
CA GLY A 320 -14.47 14.44 -9.46
C GLY A 320 -13.20 14.01 -8.73
N ALA A 321 -13.30 13.54 -7.48
CA ALA A 321 -12.16 12.98 -6.75
C ALA A 321 -11.72 11.62 -7.31
N ARG A 322 -12.58 10.93 -8.07
CA ARG A 322 -12.26 9.63 -8.69
C ARG A 322 -11.64 9.78 -10.07
N THR A 323 -12.02 10.81 -10.82
CA THR A 323 -11.61 10.96 -12.21
C THR A 323 -10.13 11.29 -12.35
N ALA A 324 -9.52 10.77 -13.42
CA ALA A 324 -8.20 11.20 -13.84
C ALA A 324 -8.25 12.67 -14.28
N PRO A 325 -7.21 13.48 -14.01
CA PRO A 325 -7.07 14.78 -14.65
C PRO A 325 -6.92 14.61 -16.16
N GLU A 326 -7.61 15.44 -16.93
CA GLU A 326 -7.45 15.47 -18.39
C GLU A 326 -6.12 16.18 -18.74
N ASP A 327 -5.83 17.28 -18.04
CA ASP A 327 -4.58 18.01 -18.14
C ASP A 327 -3.37 17.12 -17.82
N ALA A 328 -2.36 17.19 -18.68
CA ALA A 328 -1.17 16.35 -18.59
C ALA A 328 -0.28 16.74 -17.41
N VAL A 329 -0.15 18.03 -17.10
CA VAL A 329 0.69 18.52 -15.98
C VAL A 329 0.10 18.05 -14.65
N GLN A 330 -1.20 18.26 -14.43
CA GLN A 330 -1.91 17.84 -13.23
C GLN A 330 -1.86 16.31 -13.05
N CYS A 331 -2.02 15.56 -14.14
CA CYS A 331 -1.95 14.11 -14.12
C CYS A 331 -0.53 13.61 -13.80
N ALA A 332 0.48 14.20 -14.44
CA ALA A 332 1.89 13.88 -14.24
C ALA A 332 2.34 14.19 -12.79
N ALA A 333 1.97 15.35 -12.25
CA ALA A 333 2.27 15.73 -10.88
C ALA A 333 1.66 14.75 -9.87
N LEU A 334 0.38 14.38 -10.03
CA LEU A 334 -0.26 13.37 -9.17
C LEU A 334 0.42 12.00 -9.26
N LEU A 335 0.79 11.56 -10.46
CA LEU A 335 1.46 10.27 -10.66
C LEU A 335 2.88 10.28 -10.06
N LEU A 336 3.60 11.40 -10.17
CA LEU A 336 4.90 11.58 -9.53
C LEU A 336 4.79 11.52 -8.01
N ALA A 337 3.86 12.29 -7.42
CA ALA A 337 3.61 12.26 -5.98
C ALA A 337 3.21 10.84 -5.50
N ALA A 338 2.40 10.12 -6.28
CA ALA A 338 2.02 8.75 -5.99
C ALA A 338 3.20 7.77 -6.08
N GLU A 339 4.11 7.93 -7.03
CA GLU A 339 5.34 7.13 -7.10
C GLU A 339 6.24 7.39 -5.90
N THR A 340 6.45 8.65 -5.53
CA THR A 340 7.21 9.05 -4.32
C THR A 340 6.59 8.46 -3.05
N LEU A 341 5.25 8.51 -2.94
CA LEU A 341 4.51 7.95 -1.81
C LEU A 341 4.73 6.44 -1.68
N LEU A 342 4.72 5.71 -2.80
CA LEU A 342 4.89 4.25 -2.81
C LEU A 342 6.35 3.84 -2.60
N GLY A 343 7.33 4.60 -3.12
CA GLY A 343 8.79 4.38 -3.03
C GLY A 343 9.22 2.91 -3.09
N ASP A 344 10.00 2.48 -2.08
CA ASP A 344 10.55 1.12 -1.92
C ASP A 344 9.49 0.01 -1.78
N ARG A 345 8.23 0.35 -1.49
CA ARG A 345 7.14 -0.57 -1.15
C ARG A 345 7.50 -1.51 0.01
N GLU A 346 8.42 -1.11 0.88
CA GLU A 346 8.73 -1.81 2.12
C GLU A 346 7.65 -1.45 3.15
N LEU A 347 7.10 -2.45 3.85
CA LEU A 347 5.85 -2.26 4.58
C LEU A 347 5.96 -1.22 5.71
N THR A 348 7.13 -1.09 6.35
CA THR A 348 7.35 -0.18 7.48
C THR A 348 7.51 1.25 6.97
N SER A 349 8.43 1.46 6.02
CA SER A 349 8.69 2.70 5.30
C SER A 349 7.44 3.23 4.56
N LEU A 350 6.66 2.35 3.94
CA LEU A 350 5.42 2.71 3.27
C LEU A 350 4.35 3.15 4.26
N ARG A 351 4.27 2.49 5.42
CA ARG A 351 3.28 2.81 6.46
C ARG A 351 3.51 4.21 7.03
N SER A 352 4.75 4.56 7.35
CA SER A 352 5.08 5.89 7.90
C SER A 352 4.66 7.01 6.95
N ARG A 353 4.85 6.82 5.64
CA ARG A 353 4.43 7.77 4.60
C ARG A 353 2.91 7.80 4.35
N ILE A 354 2.23 6.65 4.34
CA ILE A 354 0.80 6.57 3.98
C ILE A 354 -0.17 6.90 5.12
N GLN A 355 0.21 6.64 6.38
CA GLN A 355 -0.71 6.82 7.50
C GLN A 355 -1.23 8.25 7.69
N PRO A 356 -0.39 9.31 7.59
CA PRO A 356 -0.87 10.69 7.70
C PRO A 356 -1.91 11.02 6.64
N LEU A 357 -1.65 10.64 5.39
CA LEU A 357 -2.57 10.87 4.27
C LEU A 357 -3.88 10.08 4.44
N THR A 358 -3.78 8.83 4.89
CA THR A 358 -4.97 8.00 5.13
C THR A 358 -5.81 8.53 6.29
N HIS A 359 -5.17 9.10 7.33
CA HIS A 359 -5.87 9.76 8.43
C HIS A 359 -6.68 10.95 7.92
N GLU A 360 -6.05 11.87 7.19
CA GLU A 360 -6.70 13.06 6.64
C GLU A 360 -7.78 12.69 5.61
N ALA A 361 -7.52 11.72 4.72
CA ALA A 361 -8.52 11.24 3.77
C ALA A 361 -9.75 10.62 4.48
N ASN A 362 -9.56 9.91 5.59
CA ASN A 362 -10.68 9.38 6.38
C ASN A 362 -11.45 10.47 7.12
N LYS A 363 -10.76 11.49 7.64
CA LYS A 363 -11.37 12.67 8.28
C LYS A 363 -12.25 13.43 7.29
N ARG A 364 -11.79 13.56 6.05
CA ARG A 364 -12.47 14.32 4.99
C ARG A 364 -13.59 13.55 4.30
N TYR A 365 -13.36 12.28 3.92
CA TYR A 365 -14.38 11.50 3.24
C TYR A 365 -14.26 9.98 3.47
N ARG A 366 -14.56 9.56 4.69
CA ARG A 366 -14.50 8.16 5.15
C ARG A 366 -15.17 7.12 4.23
N PRO A 367 -16.38 7.32 3.67
CA PRO A 367 -17.02 6.30 2.85
C PRO A 367 -16.20 5.94 1.61
N TYR A 368 -15.67 6.94 0.90
CA TYR A 368 -14.89 6.70 -0.31
C TYR A 368 -13.47 6.21 -0.02
N THR A 369 -12.81 6.75 1.01
CA THR A 369 -11.51 6.26 1.47
C THR A 369 -11.57 4.75 1.79
N LYS A 370 -12.67 4.29 2.41
CA LYS A 370 -12.90 2.85 2.62
C LYS A 370 -13.09 2.06 1.32
N VAL A 371 -13.73 2.62 0.29
CA VAL A 371 -13.96 1.95 -0.99
C VAL A 371 -12.64 1.75 -1.73
N ILE A 372 -11.82 2.79 -1.86
CA ILE A 372 -10.54 2.70 -2.59
C ILE A 372 -9.53 1.78 -1.90
N LEU A 373 -9.51 1.74 -0.56
CA LEU A 373 -8.61 0.88 0.21
C LEU A 373 -9.08 -0.59 0.32
N LYS A 374 -10.31 -0.89 -0.14
CA LYS A 374 -10.85 -2.26 -0.21
C LYS A 374 -10.90 -2.81 -1.64
N ASP A 375 -10.43 -2.04 -2.62
CA ASP A 375 -10.38 -2.49 -4.01
C ASP A 375 -9.49 -3.75 -4.10
N ARG A 376 -10.02 -4.84 -4.66
CA ARG A 376 -9.28 -6.11 -4.76
C ARG A 376 -8.08 -6.05 -5.71
N GLY A 377 -7.94 -4.96 -6.48
CA GLY A 377 -6.81 -4.76 -7.39
C GLY A 377 -5.53 -4.23 -6.74
N ILE A 378 -5.58 -3.70 -5.50
CA ILE A 378 -4.38 -3.15 -4.84
C ILE A 378 -3.55 -4.23 -4.16
N SER A 379 -2.26 -3.96 -3.97
CA SER A 379 -1.34 -4.86 -3.29
C SER A 379 -1.75 -5.09 -1.85
N THR A 380 -1.42 -6.28 -1.34
CA THR A 380 -1.57 -6.60 0.08
C THR A 380 -0.70 -5.68 0.95
N VAL A 381 0.46 -5.25 0.45
CA VAL A 381 1.36 -4.32 1.12
C VAL A 381 0.71 -2.94 1.29
N LEU A 382 0.16 -2.36 0.23
CA LEU A 382 -0.55 -1.08 0.29
C LEU A 382 -1.79 -1.17 1.20
N SER A 383 -2.59 -2.24 1.04
CA SER A 383 -3.76 -2.49 1.88
C SER A 383 -3.40 -2.54 3.37
N ARG A 384 -2.25 -3.14 3.71
CA ARG A 384 -1.74 -3.25 5.08
C ARG A 384 -1.17 -1.93 5.60
N ALA A 385 -0.45 -1.18 4.76
CA ALA A 385 0.11 0.12 5.14
C ALA A 385 -0.98 1.16 5.41
N ALA A 386 -2.04 1.18 4.60
CA ALA A 386 -3.16 2.13 4.72
C ALA A 386 -4.20 1.72 5.77
N ALA A 387 -4.20 0.47 6.24
CA ALA A 387 -5.21 0.01 7.17
C ALA A 387 -5.12 0.72 8.53
N ARG A 388 -6.28 1.13 9.03
CA ARG A 388 -6.39 1.71 10.37
C ARG A 388 -6.03 0.65 11.43
N ARG A 389 -4.99 0.92 12.21
CA ARG A 389 -4.67 0.17 13.42
C ARG A 389 -5.30 0.85 14.63
N ILE A 390 -5.91 0.05 15.48
CA ILE A 390 -6.44 0.51 16.76
C ILE A 390 -5.51 -0.10 17.81
N HIS A 391 -4.76 0.76 18.50
CA HIS A 391 -3.76 0.36 19.49
C HIS A 391 -2.72 -0.65 18.96
N GLY A 392 -2.15 -0.37 17.78
CA GLY A 392 -1.18 -1.24 17.10
C GLY A 392 -1.74 -2.57 16.56
N ALA A 393 -3.01 -2.90 16.86
CA ALA A 393 -3.65 -4.10 16.35
C ALA A 393 -4.31 -3.83 14.98
N GLN A 394 -4.08 -4.76 14.06
CA GLN A 394 -4.74 -4.74 12.76
C GLN A 394 -6.18 -5.24 12.89
N VAL A 395 -7.16 -4.37 12.61
CA VAL A 395 -8.59 -4.68 12.82
C VAL A 395 -9.07 -5.78 11.87
N HIS A 396 -8.64 -5.74 10.61
CA HIS A 396 -9.07 -6.70 9.59
C HIS A 396 -8.22 -7.96 9.58
N ILE A 397 -8.84 -9.11 9.83
CA ILE A 397 -8.18 -10.43 9.89
C ILE A 397 -7.44 -10.77 8.59
N ASN A 398 -8.03 -10.51 7.43
CA ASN A 398 -7.43 -10.79 6.11
C ASN A 398 -6.19 -9.92 5.80
N LEU A 399 -6.01 -8.83 6.54
CA LEU A 399 -4.85 -7.93 6.39
C LEU A 399 -3.79 -8.19 7.47
N ARG A 400 -4.06 -9.04 8.47
CA ARG A 400 -3.02 -9.48 9.40
C ARG A 400 -1.99 -10.27 8.61
N ARG A 401 -0.73 -10.25 9.07
CA ARG A 401 0.35 -10.98 8.41
C ARG A 401 -0.08 -12.44 8.26
N THR A 402 0.00 -12.93 7.04
CA THR A 402 -0.19 -14.34 6.74
C THR A 402 0.97 -15.09 7.40
N ALA A 403 0.66 -16.11 8.19
CA ALA A 403 1.64 -17.03 8.77
C ALA A 403 2.58 -17.53 7.66
N GLY A 404 3.90 -17.38 7.84
CA GLY A 404 4.88 -17.86 6.85
C GLY A 404 6.15 -17.03 6.68
N LYS A 405 6.23 -15.79 7.20
CA LYS A 405 7.46 -14.97 7.07
C LYS A 405 8.55 -15.31 8.12
N TYR A 406 8.19 -15.90 9.25
CA TYR A 406 9.15 -16.26 10.30
C TYR A 406 9.11 -17.77 10.57
N ARG A 407 10.28 -18.39 10.76
CA ARG A 407 10.57 -19.77 11.17
C ARG A 407 10.11 -20.07 12.60
N PHE A 408 10.16 -19.11 13.52
CA PHE A 408 9.81 -19.36 14.92
C PHE A 408 8.32 -19.71 15.13
N GLN A 409 8.01 -20.50 16.15
CA GLN A 409 6.65 -20.90 16.57
C GLN A 409 6.16 -20.10 17.78
N VAL A 410 4.85 -20.16 18.05
CA VAL A 410 4.25 -19.47 19.21
C VAL A 410 4.83 -20.01 20.53
N ASP A 411 5.17 -21.29 20.58
CA ASP A 411 5.74 -21.95 21.76
C ASP A 411 7.16 -21.44 22.11
N GLU A 412 7.88 -20.94 21.10
CA GLU A 412 9.21 -20.34 21.25
C GLU A 412 9.15 -18.85 21.65
N VAL A 413 7.95 -18.28 21.80
CA VAL A 413 7.77 -16.91 22.27
C VAL A 413 7.69 -16.89 23.80
N PRO A 414 8.55 -16.12 24.49
CA PRO A 414 8.47 -15.99 25.94
C PRO A 414 7.17 -15.28 26.34
N PRO A 415 6.47 -15.70 27.40
CA PRO A 415 5.20 -15.10 27.83
C PRO A 415 5.36 -13.71 28.43
N PHE A 416 6.58 -13.36 28.84
CA PHE A 416 6.98 -12.04 29.28
C PHE A 416 8.39 -11.74 28.75
N LEU A 417 8.51 -10.72 27.90
CA LEU A 417 9.74 -10.47 27.14
C LEU A 417 10.99 -10.45 28.04
N PRO A 418 12.07 -11.20 27.74
CA PRO A 418 13.28 -11.24 28.54
C PRO A 418 13.86 -9.86 28.78
N ARG A 419 14.45 -9.65 29.95
CA ARG A 419 14.98 -8.32 30.34
C ARG A 419 16.08 -7.85 29.38
N ALA A 420 17.00 -8.75 29.02
CA ALA A 420 18.06 -8.46 28.06
C ALA A 420 17.51 -8.01 26.69
N TRP A 421 16.43 -8.64 26.20
CA TRP A 421 15.81 -8.25 24.93
C TRP A 421 15.11 -6.90 25.06
N PHE A 422 14.44 -6.65 26.19
CA PHE A 422 13.82 -5.36 26.44
C PHE A 422 14.87 -4.24 26.49
N ASP A 423 15.94 -4.41 27.25
CA ASP A 423 16.98 -3.38 27.40
C ASP A 423 17.69 -3.11 26.06
N ALA A 424 17.97 -4.15 25.25
CA ALA A 424 18.60 -4.00 23.94
C ALA A 424 17.70 -3.29 22.92
N HIS A 425 16.41 -3.62 22.86
CA HIS A 425 15.51 -3.18 21.79
C HIS A 425 14.69 -1.95 22.14
N PHE A 426 14.32 -1.77 23.41
CA PHE A 426 13.42 -0.69 23.84
C PHE A 426 14.14 0.56 24.34
N ALA A 427 15.48 0.60 24.42
CA ALA A 427 16.23 1.73 24.98
C ALA A 427 15.79 3.09 24.41
N ALA A 428 15.86 3.27 23.08
CA ALA A 428 15.41 4.50 22.41
C ALA A 428 13.89 4.72 22.54
N PHE A 429 13.09 3.65 22.47
CA PHE A 429 11.64 3.74 22.59
C PHE A 429 11.20 4.27 23.96
N THR A 430 11.82 3.79 25.05
CA THR A 430 11.44 4.20 26.42
C THR A 430 11.66 5.68 26.66
N GLN A 431 12.67 6.31 26.03
CA GLN A 431 12.92 7.75 26.12
C GLN A 431 11.80 8.58 25.49
N ALA A 432 11.13 8.04 24.46
CA ALA A 432 10.03 8.71 23.78
C ALA A 432 8.67 8.56 24.51
N VAL A 433 8.55 7.62 25.48
CA VAL A 433 7.27 7.36 26.17
C VAL A 433 7.03 8.39 27.28
N PRO A 434 5.91 9.14 27.25
CA PRO A 434 5.59 10.08 28.30
C PRO A 434 5.42 9.40 29.66
N SER A 435 6.06 9.93 30.70
CA SER A 435 5.97 9.41 32.09
C SER A 435 6.24 7.90 32.19
N PHE A 436 7.37 7.45 31.64
CA PHE A 436 7.79 6.05 31.73
C PHE A 436 7.97 5.61 33.19
N ARG A 437 7.29 4.51 33.58
CA ARG A 437 7.30 3.95 34.94
C ARG A 437 7.47 2.42 34.86
N ARG A 438 7.86 1.78 35.98
CA ARG A 438 7.95 0.30 36.08
C ARG A 438 6.65 -0.42 35.66
N VAL A 439 5.49 0.20 35.87
CA VAL A 439 4.19 -0.34 35.40
C VAL A 439 4.10 -0.34 33.87
N THR A 440 4.56 0.73 33.22
CA THR A 440 4.60 0.84 31.75
C THR A 440 5.53 -0.21 31.15
N GLU A 441 6.75 -0.36 31.70
CA GLU A 441 7.71 -1.38 31.28
C GLU A 441 7.08 -2.77 31.26
N ARG A 442 6.41 -3.14 32.37
CA ARG A 442 5.72 -4.42 32.49
C ARG A 442 4.69 -4.62 31.37
N HIS A 443 3.92 -3.60 31.04
CA HIS A 443 2.92 -3.70 29.98
C HIS A 443 3.56 -3.75 28.58
N LEU A 444 4.66 -3.04 28.33
CA LEU A 444 5.39 -3.11 27.07
C LEU A 444 5.99 -4.50 26.84
N ARG A 445 6.63 -5.09 27.86
CA ARG A 445 7.19 -6.46 27.78
C ARG A 445 6.11 -7.51 27.49
N ARG A 446 4.93 -7.39 28.08
CA ARG A 446 3.75 -8.22 27.74
C ARG A 446 3.30 -8.01 26.31
N ALA A 447 3.09 -6.75 25.92
CA ALA A 447 2.59 -6.42 24.59
C ALA A 447 3.54 -6.89 23.49
N ALA A 448 4.86 -6.78 23.70
CA ALA A 448 5.88 -7.27 22.77
C ALA A 448 5.74 -8.80 22.56
N SER A 449 5.64 -9.55 23.66
CA SER A 449 5.44 -11.02 23.62
C SER A 449 4.14 -11.40 22.90
N PHE A 450 3.04 -10.74 23.25
CA PHE A 450 1.74 -10.92 22.61
C PHE A 450 1.77 -10.56 21.12
N ARG A 451 2.54 -9.56 20.74
CA ARG A 451 2.70 -9.14 19.35
C ARG A 451 3.54 -10.13 18.55
N LEU A 452 4.61 -10.68 19.12
CA LEU A 452 5.36 -11.79 18.51
C LEU A 452 4.45 -13.00 18.25
N ALA A 453 3.57 -13.33 19.20
CA ALA A 453 2.58 -14.39 19.01
C ALA A 453 1.52 -14.05 17.94
N GLU A 454 1.09 -12.78 17.79
CA GLU A 454 0.20 -12.35 16.70
C GLU A 454 0.84 -12.58 15.32
N LEU A 455 2.16 -12.39 15.19
CA LEU A 455 2.88 -12.59 13.92
C LEU A 455 2.81 -14.03 13.41
N ARG A 456 2.50 -15.00 14.28
CA ARG A 456 2.34 -16.43 13.95
C ARG A 456 0.89 -16.91 13.98
N SER A 457 0.09 -16.45 14.94
CA SER A 457 -1.29 -16.92 15.14
C SER A 457 -2.35 -16.21 14.28
N GLY A 458 -2.07 -14.99 13.79
CA GLY A 458 -3.07 -14.17 13.08
C GLY A 458 -4.21 -13.63 13.97
N ALA A 459 -4.21 -13.92 15.26
CA ALA A 459 -5.08 -13.29 16.26
C ALA A 459 -4.64 -11.84 16.53
N ARG A 460 -5.46 -11.05 17.23
CA ARG A 460 -5.02 -9.71 17.69
C ARG A 460 -3.99 -9.93 18.79
N TRP A 461 -2.92 -9.13 18.86
CA TRP A 461 -1.88 -9.34 19.89
C TRP A 461 -2.48 -9.50 21.29
N TYR A 462 -3.40 -8.64 21.71
CA TYR A 462 -3.99 -8.72 23.05
C TYR A 462 -4.90 -9.95 23.27
N ASP A 463 -5.31 -10.66 22.22
CA ASP A 463 -6.01 -11.95 22.31
C ASP A 463 -5.03 -13.13 22.34
N CYS A 464 -3.73 -12.91 22.07
CA CYS A 464 -2.71 -13.96 22.07
C CYS A 464 -2.23 -14.38 23.47
N ALA A 465 -2.72 -13.72 24.53
CA ALA A 465 -2.33 -14.04 25.91
C ALA A 465 -2.50 -15.54 26.25
N PRO A 466 -3.62 -16.22 25.93
CA PRO A 466 -3.81 -17.64 26.26
C PRO A 466 -2.82 -18.56 25.54
N ALA A 467 -2.44 -18.22 24.30
CA ALA A 467 -1.48 -19.00 23.53
C ALA A 467 -0.09 -19.02 24.19
N LEU A 468 0.24 -17.98 24.98
CA LEU A 468 1.47 -17.92 25.79
C LEU A 468 1.27 -18.42 27.23
N GLY A 469 0.14 -19.06 27.56
CA GLY A 469 -0.16 -19.49 28.93
C GLY A 469 -0.46 -18.34 29.90
N VAL A 470 -0.92 -17.19 29.39
CA VAL A 470 -1.30 -16.01 30.18
C VAL A 470 -2.82 -15.82 30.16
N LEU A 471 -3.41 -15.38 31.28
CA LEU A 471 -4.86 -15.14 31.34
C LEU A 471 -5.33 -14.10 30.30
N PRO A 472 -6.49 -14.30 29.63
CA PRO A 472 -7.04 -13.36 28.65
C PRO A 472 -7.19 -11.92 29.18
N SER A 473 -7.51 -11.77 30.48
CA SER A 473 -7.66 -10.47 31.13
C SER A 473 -6.37 -9.63 31.13
N CYS A 474 -5.20 -10.27 31.11
CA CYS A 474 -3.92 -9.57 31.06
C CYS A 474 -3.68 -8.89 29.71
N GLY A 475 -4.12 -9.51 28.62
CA GLY A 475 -4.09 -8.91 27.29
C GLY A 475 -4.95 -7.65 27.22
N ARG A 476 -6.22 -7.75 27.64
CA ARG A 476 -7.15 -6.60 27.69
C ARG A 476 -6.67 -5.48 28.61
N ASN A 477 -6.13 -5.82 29.78
CA ASN A 477 -5.58 -4.81 30.69
C ASN A 477 -4.35 -4.12 30.09
N THR A 478 -3.47 -4.87 29.42
CA THR A 478 -2.29 -4.32 28.74
C THR A 478 -2.68 -3.37 27.61
N LEU A 479 -3.67 -3.75 26.81
CA LEU A 479 -4.27 -2.88 25.80
C LEU A 479 -4.79 -1.57 26.41
N LYS A 480 -5.53 -1.64 27.51
CA LYS A 480 -6.10 -0.47 28.19
C LYS A 480 -5.01 0.49 28.68
N VAL A 481 -3.95 -0.03 29.31
CA VAL A 481 -2.85 0.78 29.86
C VAL A 481 -2.02 1.41 28.74
N LEU A 482 -1.51 0.61 27.81
CA LEU A 482 -0.70 1.12 26.71
C LEU A 482 -1.52 1.98 25.73
N GLY A 483 -2.80 1.68 25.56
CA GLY A 483 -3.71 2.50 24.77
C GLY A 483 -3.78 3.94 25.26
N ARG A 484 -3.80 4.17 26.58
CA ARG A 484 -3.77 5.53 27.14
C ARG A 484 -2.43 6.24 26.92
N GLN A 485 -1.32 5.51 27.04
CA GLN A 485 0.02 6.09 26.97
C GLN A 485 0.52 6.30 25.55
N LEU A 486 0.33 5.33 24.66
CA LEU A 486 0.89 5.34 23.31
C LEU A 486 -0.01 6.02 22.28
N ASN A 487 -1.33 6.12 22.52
CA ASN A 487 -2.24 6.78 21.56
C ASN A 487 -1.96 8.28 21.45
N GLY A 488 -1.88 8.98 22.58
CA GLY A 488 -1.70 10.45 22.59
C GLY A 488 -0.35 10.89 22.03
N ALA A 489 0.69 10.06 22.20
CA ALA A 489 2.03 10.30 21.68
C ALA A 489 2.28 9.67 20.30
N HIS A 490 1.28 9.06 19.67
CA HIS A 490 1.40 8.39 18.37
C HIS A 490 2.53 7.35 18.26
N LEU A 491 2.86 6.66 19.36
CA LEU A 491 4.04 5.77 19.46
C LEU A 491 3.81 4.33 18.98
N TRP A 492 2.61 3.98 18.52
CA TRP A 492 2.32 2.61 18.06
C TRP A 492 3.19 2.14 16.88
N PRO A 493 3.48 2.96 15.86
CA PRO A 493 4.39 2.56 14.78
C PRO A 493 5.80 2.23 15.28
N ALA A 494 6.37 3.07 16.15
CA ALA A 494 7.68 2.83 16.74
C ALA A 494 7.69 1.55 17.61
N PHE A 495 6.61 1.28 18.36
CA PHE A 495 6.48 0.04 19.12
C PHE A 495 6.48 -1.20 18.20
N GLU A 496 5.75 -1.13 17.08
CA GLU A 496 5.70 -2.22 16.11
C GLU A 496 7.07 -2.49 15.47
N GLU A 497 7.81 -1.44 15.13
CA GLU A 497 9.15 -1.53 14.55
C GLU A 497 10.14 -2.21 15.50
N VAL A 498 10.12 -1.83 16.78
CA VAL A 498 10.93 -2.47 17.83
C VAL A 498 10.61 -3.97 17.91
N VAL A 499 9.32 -4.34 17.92
CA VAL A 499 8.94 -5.75 17.99
C VAL A 499 9.26 -6.51 16.69
N ASP A 500 9.12 -5.88 15.52
CA ASP A 500 9.53 -6.47 14.25
C ASP A 500 11.07 -6.67 14.18
N GLY A 501 11.85 -5.85 14.88
CA GLY A 501 13.28 -6.04 15.11
C GLY A 501 13.58 -7.30 15.94
N ILE A 502 12.94 -7.44 17.10
CA ILE A 502 13.03 -8.64 17.94
C ILE A 502 12.62 -9.89 17.15
N ALA A 503 11.57 -9.79 16.34
CA ALA A 503 11.08 -10.91 15.54
C ALA A 503 12.11 -11.37 14.50
N ARG A 504 12.90 -10.46 13.91
CA ARG A 504 13.98 -10.80 12.97
C ARG A 504 15.12 -11.52 13.68
N GLU A 505 15.58 -11.00 14.81
CA GLU A 505 16.64 -11.66 15.59
C GLU A 505 16.22 -13.05 16.08
N LEU A 506 14.97 -13.21 16.52
CA LEU A 506 14.44 -14.52 16.91
C LEU A 506 14.36 -15.50 15.73
N ASP A 507 14.13 -14.99 14.52
CA ASP A 507 14.05 -15.78 13.30
C ASP A 507 15.41 -16.32 12.83
N GLU A 508 16.44 -15.51 13.02
CA GLU A 508 17.83 -15.79 12.63
C GLU A 508 18.54 -16.75 13.59
N ARG A 509 18.09 -16.85 14.85
CA ARG A 509 18.66 -17.78 15.83
C ARG A 509 18.32 -19.23 15.52
N ASP A 510 19.31 -20.12 15.58
CA ASP A 510 19.08 -21.56 15.47
C ASP A 510 18.83 -22.22 16.84
N ASP A 511 19.25 -21.58 17.93
CA ASP A 511 19.11 -22.02 19.33
C ASP A 511 17.81 -21.52 20.00
N ARG A 512 16.67 -21.68 19.32
CA ARG A 512 15.37 -21.21 19.86
C ARG A 512 14.92 -22.07 21.03
N VAL A 513 14.48 -21.41 22.09
CA VAL A 513 13.99 -22.03 23.33
C VAL A 513 12.48 -22.25 23.25
N ASP A 514 12.02 -23.48 23.50
CA ASP A 514 10.59 -23.77 23.70
C ASP A 514 10.15 -23.39 25.12
N TYR A 515 9.69 -22.14 25.28
CA TYR A 515 9.19 -21.63 26.56
C TYR A 515 7.90 -22.32 27.00
N ALA A 516 7.11 -22.89 26.09
CA ALA A 516 5.93 -23.66 26.45
C ALA A 516 6.32 -25.01 27.08
N ASN A 517 7.32 -25.69 26.53
CA ASN A 517 7.90 -26.89 27.13
C ASN A 517 8.48 -26.61 28.52
N ARG A 518 9.30 -25.56 28.65
CA ARG A 518 9.85 -25.15 29.96
C ARG A 518 8.75 -24.91 31.00
N ARG A 519 7.64 -24.25 30.64
CA ARG A 519 6.49 -24.07 31.55
C ARG A 519 5.82 -25.40 31.94
N ARG A 520 5.69 -26.35 31.00
CA ARG A 520 5.11 -27.68 31.26
C ARG A 520 5.98 -28.48 32.23
N MET A 521 7.29 -28.57 31.98
CA MET A 521 8.22 -29.28 32.86
C MET A 521 8.28 -28.66 34.26
N MET A 522 8.28 -27.33 34.34
CA MET A 522 8.37 -26.58 35.59
C MET A 522 7.04 -26.45 36.35
N ALA A 523 5.93 -27.03 35.87
CA ALA A 523 4.61 -26.88 36.49
C ALA A 523 4.55 -27.44 37.91
N ASN A 524 5.17 -28.61 38.11
CA ASN A 524 5.21 -29.31 39.40
C ASN A 524 6.55 -29.19 40.11
N TRP A 525 7.56 -28.57 39.47
CA TRP A 525 8.87 -28.39 40.07
C TRP A 525 8.81 -27.51 41.32
N ARG A 526 9.62 -27.86 42.31
CA ARG A 526 9.82 -27.12 43.56
C ARG A 526 11.31 -27.08 43.87
N LEU A 527 11.78 -25.96 44.43
CA LEU A 527 13.14 -25.89 44.94
C LEU A 527 13.20 -26.68 46.25
N ASN A 528 14.10 -27.67 46.30
CA ASN A 528 14.25 -28.46 47.52
C ASN A 528 14.91 -27.62 48.63
N GLN A 529 14.63 -27.94 49.90
CA GLN A 529 15.17 -27.21 51.04
C GLN A 529 16.70 -27.31 51.15
N ARG A 530 17.28 -28.45 50.79
CA ARG A 530 18.72 -28.72 50.89
C ARG A 530 19.51 -27.81 49.96
N ASP A 531 19.11 -27.74 48.69
CA ASP A 531 19.71 -26.91 47.65
C ASP A 531 19.54 -25.43 47.98
N TRP A 532 18.37 -25.04 48.51
CA TRP A 532 18.13 -23.68 48.96
C TRP A 532 19.06 -23.25 50.10
N LEU A 533 19.26 -24.11 51.10
CA LEU A 533 20.19 -23.85 52.19
C LEU A 533 21.65 -23.83 51.70
N ALA A 534 22.03 -24.76 50.84
CA ALA A 534 23.37 -24.82 50.23
C ALA A 534 23.66 -23.56 49.40
N MET A 535 22.71 -23.06 48.61
CA MET A 535 22.87 -21.81 47.86
C MET A 535 23.04 -20.58 48.75
N ARG A 536 22.57 -20.61 50.01
CA ARG A 536 22.72 -19.53 51.00
C ARG A 536 23.98 -19.62 51.84
N GLU A 537 24.65 -20.76 51.82
CA GLU A 537 25.84 -21.01 52.62
C GLU A 537 27.01 -20.10 52.19
N GLY A 538 27.77 -19.60 53.18
CA GLY A 538 28.88 -18.67 52.94
C GLY A 538 28.46 -17.24 52.55
N LEU A 539 27.17 -16.89 52.64
CA LEU A 539 26.67 -15.53 52.40
C LEU A 539 26.34 -14.81 53.73
N PRO A 540 27.03 -13.70 54.07
CA PRO A 540 26.85 -12.99 55.33
C PRO A 540 25.39 -12.60 55.61
N GLY A 541 24.90 -12.86 56.83
CA GLY A 541 23.53 -12.54 57.27
C GLY A 541 22.40 -13.37 56.64
N LEU A 542 22.68 -14.17 55.60
CA LEU A 542 21.69 -15.07 54.97
C LEU A 542 21.87 -16.53 55.37
N GLY A 543 23.10 -16.96 55.70
CA GLY A 543 23.40 -18.32 56.16
C GLY A 543 23.00 -18.60 57.62
N GLU A 544 23.01 -17.58 58.48
CA GLU A 544 22.76 -17.70 59.93
C GLU A 544 21.26 -17.81 60.27
N THR A 545 20.37 -17.32 59.41
CA THR A 545 18.91 -17.29 59.65
C THR A 545 18.19 -18.51 59.04
N ARG A 546 18.55 -19.73 59.46
CA ARG A 546 17.95 -20.98 58.94
C ARG A 546 16.43 -21.07 59.15
N VAL A 547 15.92 -20.50 60.25
CA VAL A 547 14.50 -20.54 60.65
C VAL A 547 13.58 -19.73 59.73
N LYS A 548 14.09 -18.74 58.97
CA LYS A 548 13.30 -17.89 58.04
C LYS A 548 13.55 -18.20 56.55
N ALA A 549 14.18 -19.33 56.24
CA ALA A 549 14.61 -19.66 54.88
C ALA A 549 13.56 -20.44 54.10
N ASP A 550 12.49 -19.76 53.67
CA ASP A 550 11.45 -20.36 52.80
C ASP A 550 11.98 -20.57 51.36
N PRO A 551 12.06 -21.82 50.86
CA PRO A 551 12.55 -22.14 49.52
C PRO A 551 11.59 -21.69 48.42
N SER A 552 10.33 -21.39 48.77
CA SER A 552 9.32 -20.86 47.87
C SER A 552 9.78 -19.59 47.17
N VAL A 553 10.52 -18.73 47.87
CA VAL A 553 11.09 -17.49 47.32
C VAL A 553 12.05 -17.80 46.18
N GLY A 554 13.01 -18.70 46.41
CA GLY A 554 13.96 -19.16 45.41
C GLY A 554 13.28 -19.88 44.25
N ALA A 555 12.27 -20.70 44.54
CA ALA A 555 11.48 -21.39 43.53
C ALA A 555 10.77 -20.43 42.59
N VAL A 556 10.18 -19.34 43.11
CA VAL A 556 9.55 -18.30 42.26
C VAL A 556 10.59 -17.61 41.37
N VAL A 557 11.76 -17.27 41.90
CA VAL A 557 12.83 -16.60 41.14
C VAL A 557 13.35 -17.51 40.02
N VAL A 558 13.71 -18.75 40.33
CA VAL A 558 14.20 -19.75 39.37
C VAL A 558 13.16 -20.02 38.28
N TRP A 559 11.89 -20.22 38.68
CA TRP A 559 10.80 -20.43 37.73
C TRP A 559 10.64 -19.26 36.76
N CYS A 560 10.72 -18.01 37.24
CA CYS A 560 10.64 -16.82 36.39
C CYS A 560 11.83 -16.74 35.40
N SER A 561 13.04 -17.04 35.87
CA SER A 561 14.26 -16.99 35.03
C SER A 561 14.22 -18.05 33.92
N ILE A 562 13.69 -19.25 34.19
CA ILE A 562 13.61 -20.34 33.20
C ILE A 562 12.50 -20.09 32.18
N THR A 563 11.30 -19.78 32.67
CA THR A 563 10.10 -19.71 31.82
C THR A 563 9.89 -18.35 31.18
N GLN A 564 10.64 -17.34 31.63
CA GLN A 564 10.44 -15.93 31.27
C GLN A 564 8.97 -15.52 31.42
N ALA A 565 8.31 -16.00 32.48
CA ALA A 565 6.97 -15.60 32.88
C ALA A 565 7.02 -14.70 34.12
N GLU A 566 5.93 -13.99 34.35
CA GLU A 566 5.83 -13.09 35.49
C GLU A 566 5.60 -13.85 36.80
N ARG A 567 6.26 -13.40 37.87
CA ARG A 567 6.19 -14.00 39.23
C ARG A 567 4.81 -14.38 39.73
N HIS A 568 3.78 -13.56 39.47
CA HIS A 568 2.40 -13.84 39.89
C HIS A 568 1.75 -15.09 39.24
N ARG A 569 2.44 -15.70 38.26
CA ARG A 569 2.01 -16.89 37.51
C ARG A 569 2.77 -18.15 37.90
N SER A 570 3.77 -18.07 38.77
CA SER A 570 4.48 -19.28 39.18
C SER A 570 3.51 -20.24 39.90
N PRO A 571 3.75 -21.56 39.82
CA PRO A 571 2.95 -22.57 40.51
C PRO A 571 2.84 -22.29 42.02
N VAL A 572 3.95 -21.89 42.64
CA VAL A 572 4.03 -21.49 44.05
C VAL A 572 3.09 -20.32 44.36
N MET A 573 3.11 -19.26 43.54
CA MET A 573 2.24 -18.10 43.74
C MET A 573 0.76 -18.41 43.46
N SER A 574 0.48 -19.41 42.62
CA SER A 574 -0.88 -19.88 42.38
C SER A 574 -1.41 -20.64 43.60
N ALA A 575 -0.63 -21.55 44.18
CA ALA A 575 -0.96 -22.25 45.42
C ALA A 575 -1.22 -21.29 46.58
N LEU A 576 -0.28 -20.38 46.86
CA LEU A 576 -0.40 -19.37 47.92
C LEU A 576 -1.59 -18.41 47.73
N ARG A 577 -2.10 -18.25 46.50
CA ARG A 577 -3.29 -17.44 46.24
C ARG A 577 -4.56 -18.13 46.71
N HIS A 578 -4.64 -19.45 46.58
CA HIS A 578 -5.75 -20.24 47.11
C HIS A 578 -5.79 -20.19 48.64
N GLU A 579 -4.62 -20.06 49.28
CA GLU A 579 -4.47 -19.98 50.73
C GLU A 579 -4.55 -18.55 51.29
N GLY A 580 -4.67 -17.51 50.45
CA GLY A 580 -4.74 -16.11 50.88
C GLY A 580 -3.39 -15.46 51.26
N LEU A 581 -2.28 -16.19 51.20
CA LEU A 581 -0.94 -15.76 51.64
C LEU A 581 -0.09 -15.07 50.55
N ALA A 582 -0.60 -14.98 49.32
CA ALA A 582 0.16 -14.45 48.18
C ALA A 582 0.66 -13.00 48.34
N LYS A 583 -0.04 -12.15 49.09
CA LYS A 583 0.30 -10.71 49.21
C LYS A 583 1.59 -10.50 50.03
N GLU A 584 1.75 -11.25 51.11
CA GLU A 584 2.93 -11.21 51.98
C GLU A 584 4.17 -11.76 51.28
N MET A 585 4.01 -12.84 50.51
CA MET A 585 5.09 -13.37 49.68
C MET A 585 5.57 -12.36 48.61
N LEU A 586 4.63 -11.63 47.98
CA LEU A 586 4.96 -10.67 46.92
C LEU A 586 5.75 -9.45 47.41
N SER A 587 5.53 -8.99 48.64
CA SER A 587 6.32 -7.88 49.21
C SER A 587 7.77 -8.33 49.46
N GLY A 588 7.97 -9.53 50.02
CA GLY A 588 9.29 -10.12 50.25
C GLY A 588 10.09 -10.39 48.97
N LEU A 589 9.41 -10.84 47.90
CA LEU A 589 10.04 -11.14 46.61
C LEU A 589 10.68 -9.92 45.93
N SER A 590 10.22 -8.70 46.21
CA SER A 590 10.70 -7.47 45.54
C SER A 590 12.22 -7.30 45.64
N THR A 591 12.80 -7.67 46.78
CA THR A 591 14.24 -7.55 47.10
C THR A 591 15.14 -8.50 46.31
N TYR A 592 14.61 -9.56 45.70
CA TYR A 592 15.38 -10.54 44.91
C TYR A 592 15.41 -10.21 43.42
N PHE A 593 14.51 -9.33 42.96
CA PHE A 593 14.51 -8.82 41.58
C PHE A 593 15.24 -7.47 41.44
N ASP A 594 15.66 -6.90 42.56
CA ASP A 594 16.44 -5.66 42.67
C ASP A 594 17.49 -5.86 43.79
N PRO A 595 18.51 -6.71 43.56
CA PRO A 595 19.32 -7.30 44.63
C PRO A 595 20.30 -6.33 45.34
N GLY A 596 20.20 -5.02 45.10
CA GLY A 596 21.08 -4.02 45.69
C GLY A 596 22.48 -3.99 45.04
N PRO A 597 23.49 -3.43 45.72
CA PRO A 597 24.80 -3.18 45.12
C PRO A 597 25.55 -4.48 44.75
N PRO A 598 26.48 -4.40 43.77
CA PRO A 598 27.35 -5.51 43.38
C PRO A 598 28.05 -6.12 44.60
N HIS A 599 28.23 -7.44 44.58
CA HIS A 599 28.89 -8.22 45.65
C HIS A 599 28.16 -8.31 47.00
N SER A 600 26.99 -7.69 47.16
CA SER A 600 26.16 -7.93 48.35
C SER A 600 25.75 -9.40 48.47
N ALA A 601 25.50 -9.88 49.69
CA ALA A 601 25.05 -11.26 49.92
C ALA A 601 23.79 -11.61 49.10
N ARG A 602 22.89 -10.64 48.91
CA ARG A 602 21.67 -10.79 48.09
C ARG A 602 21.98 -10.84 46.59
N PHE A 603 22.92 -10.01 46.12
CA PHE A 603 23.39 -10.05 44.73
C PHE A 603 24.05 -11.39 44.39
N ARG A 604 24.91 -11.91 45.27
CA ARG A 604 25.53 -13.23 45.10
C ARG A 604 24.51 -14.36 45.14
N LEU A 605 23.55 -14.32 46.07
CA LEU A 605 22.45 -15.30 46.08
C LEU A 605 21.63 -15.24 44.79
N ARG A 606 21.36 -14.04 44.28
CA ARG A 606 20.67 -13.86 43.00
C ARG A 606 21.46 -14.46 41.84
N GLN A 607 22.78 -14.22 41.76
CA GLN A 607 23.66 -14.86 40.78
C GLN A 607 23.60 -16.38 40.85
N ARG A 608 23.68 -16.97 42.05
CA ARG A 608 23.54 -18.42 42.25
C ARG A 608 22.21 -18.95 41.72
N LEU A 609 21.10 -18.25 42.00
CA LEU A 609 19.78 -18.62 41.48
C LEU A 609 19.70 -18.52 39.95
N ASP A 610 20.35 -17.52 39.34
CA ASP A 610 20.39 -17.37 37.89
C ASP A 610 21.25 -18.48 37.23
N PHE A 611 22.36 -18.91 37.84
CA PHE A 611 23.14 -20.08 37.39
C PHE A 611 22.36 -21.39 37.54
N TYR A 612 21.72 -21.59 38.70
CA TYR A 612 20.84 -22.74 38.93
C TYR A 612 19.72 -22.79 37.87
N ALA A 613 19.10 -21.65 37.58
CA ALA A 613 18.09 -21.51 36.54
C ALA A 613 18.63 -21.81 35.13
N ALA A 614 19.86 -21.41 34.81
CA ALA A 614 20.47 -21.68 33.51
C ALA A 614 20.69 -23.19 33.28
N LEU A 615 21.25 -23.90 34.25
CA LEU A 615 21.47 -25.36 34.20
C LEU A 615 20.15 -26.12 34.10
N LEU A 616 19.17 -25.73 34.92
CA LEU A 616 17.84 -26.34 34.89
C LEU A 616 17.10 -26.03 33.58
N GLY A 617 17.33 -24.85 32.99
CA GLY A 617 16.81 -24.47 31.68
C GLY A 617 17.35 -25.36 30.56
N GLN A 618 18.66 -25.64 30.55
CA GLN A 618 19.27 -26.58 29.59
C GLN A 618 18.67 -27.99 29.73
N THR A 619 18.46 -28.43 30.97
CA THR A 619 17.81 -29.71 31.27
C THR A 619 16.39 -29.76 30.73
N CYS A 620 15.62 -28.66 30.85
CA CYS A 620 14.29 -28.57 30.26
C CYS A 620 14.33 -28.68 28.73
N ASP A 621 15.31 -28.04 28.09
CA ASP A 621 15.43 -28.05 26.62
C ASP A 621 15.85 -29.43 26.09
N GLN A 622 16.60 -30.21 26.88
CA GLN A 622 17.01 -31.58 26.57
C GLN A 622 15.98 -32.64 26.98
N GLY A 623 14.94 -32.26 27.72
CA GLY A 623 13.94 -33.20 28.25
C GLY A 623 14.46 -34.11 29.37
N GLY A 624 15.49 -33.68 30.10
CA GLY A 624 16.12 -34.43 31.18
C GLY A 624 15.39 -34.33 32.53
N GLU A 625 15.89 -35.07 33.52
CA GLU A 625 15.40 -35.00 34.90
C GLU A 625 15.83 -33.68 35.56
N LEU A 626 14.88 -32.98 36.19
CA LEU A 626 15.05 -31.64 36.78
C LEU A 626 15.94 -31.64 38.05
N HIS A 627 17.23 -31.88 37.86
CA HIS A 627 18.25 -31.93 38.91
C HIS A 627 19.43 -31.01 38.58
N VAL A 628 19.96 -30.33 39.61
CA VAL A 628 21.14 -29.46 39.50
C VAL A 628 22.03 -29.70 40.71
N ASP A 629 23.32 -29.91 40.47
CA ASP A 629 24.31 -29.94 41.55
C ASP A 629 24.64 -28.51 41.99
N VAL A 630 24.37 -28.19 43.26
CA VAL A 630 24.64 -26.85 43.82
C VAL A 630 26.14 -26.57 43.90
N ALA A 631 27.00 -27.58 43.97
CA ALA A 631 28.44 -27.39 43.91
C ALA A 631 28.86 -26.72 42.58
N ASP A 632 28.24 -27.10 41.47
CA ASP A 632 28.48 -26.49 40.15
C ASP A 632 28.05 -25.03 40.12
N VAL A 633 26.92 -24.72 40.73
CA VAL A 633 26.39 -23.35 40.86
C VAL A 633 27.35 -22.45 41.65
N ILE A 634 27.89 -22.94 42.77
CA ILE A 634 28.84 -22.18 43.60
C ILE A 634 30.18 -22.00 42.88
N ARG A 635 30.67 -23.03 42.17
CA ARG A 635 31.88 -22.94 41.35
C ARG A 635 31.71 -21.92 40.21
N ALA A 636 30.58 -21.93 39.52
CA ALA A 636 30.28 -20.98 38.45
C ALA A 636 30.23 -19.53 38.96
N GLU A 637 29.60 -19.28 40.11
CA GLU A 637 29.55 -17.96 40.75
C GLU A 637 30.95 -17.46 41.16
N SER A 638 31.76 -18.34 41.75
CA SER A 638 33.12 -18.02 42.18
C SER A 638 34.03 -17.68 40.99
N THR A 639 33.85 -18.37 39.87
CA THR A 639 34.59 -18.11 38.62
C THR A 639 34.18 -16.77 38.02
N ALA A 640 32.87 -16.50 37.93
CA ALA A 640 32.34 -15.24 37.40
C ALA A 640 32.76 -14.02 38.22
N ASN A 641 32.77 -14.11 39.55
CA ASN A 641 33.20 -13.02 40.43
C ASN A 641 34.74 -12.84 40.44
N SER A 642 35.51 -13.86 40.05
CA SER A 642 36.97 -13.78 39.90
C SER A 642 37.38 -13.08 38.60
N ALA A 643 36.57 -13.21 37.54
CA ALA A 643 36.78 -12.57 36.23
C ALA A 643 36.44 -11.07 36.20
N VAL A 644 35.71 -10.55 37.19
CA VAL A 644 35.23 -9.16 37.26
C VAL A 644 36.12 -8.27 38.14
N LYS A 645 37.22 -8.77 38.72
CA LYS A 645 38.22 -7.90 39.38
C LYS A 645 39.01 -7.12 38.31
N PRO A 646 38.91 -5.79 38.23
CA PRO A 646 39.88 -5.01 37.48
C PRO A 646 41.22 -5.05 38.22
N ARG A 647 42.32 -5.11 37.46
CA ARG A 647 43.60 -4.57 37.91
C ARG A 647 43.51 -3.06 37.99
#